data_AF-A0A960ZGB4-F1
#
_entry.id   AF-A0A960ZGB4-F1
#
_cell.length_a   1.000
_cell.length_b   1.000
_cell.length_c   1.000
_cell.angle_alpha   90.00
_cell.angle_beta   90.00
_cell.angle_gamma   90.00
#
_symmetry.space_group_name_H-M   'P 1'
#
loop_
_entity.id
_entity.type
_entity.pdbx_description
1 polymer ?
#
loop_
_entity_poly.entity_id
_entity_poly.type
_entity_poly.pdbx_seq_one_letter_code
_entity_poly.pdbx_strand_id
1 'polypeptide(L)'
;MNPGPLSNPHKSLDGLKNCTKCHSASQGLPDQKCLDCHTEINERMQAKKGYHARVQGDCVSCHSEHKGRDYDLTGLSRLQFDHTDTGWPLTGAHRQQDCKDCHKQKRPNSDRPTYLGNDSRCISCHTNIHKSQKGAFKTCQNCHGTRNWQPREKLNFNHNSQTKFKLDGAHIEVGCFDCHKNKTWAPLPHQECSNCHADPHNGSFGSKCSDCHSTSAGWANSGVKVPTGTAVKASGTSSSFDHDKTRFPLQGKHRAVSCKTCHGAKIGKMPTAKFADCDGCHTSPHKDQFQKIWKKKACQTCHSTYGYKNLNKFKHNRDARYQLLGQHTKVACSSCHPNGRYRWLASTPDCDVCHKDPHRGKYEPQKCSSCHNFDGFSSKKFDHSKTRFPLVGKHKAVACKSCHGGGTYKGLTTDCKDCHNDYHQGQLGNECVRCHAPIAFNDIAFDHNTGARFRLDGKHLENTCNQCHWGGKYKFEALNCSTCHADVHNGTHGKECDRCHTTSGFEMKDGFHEFGEYTLKGVHNQLECSTCHNPKQPVRAHPMQCSSCHQDPHMGSLSNSCYECHSQISWNPATFMHNQTGFDLTGAHRFLDCADCHKNRVFGGMPTECVFCHFKDFDATAPQHINAPTTCESCHFTFGFRPTK
;
A
#
# COMPACT_ATOMS: atom_id res chain seq x y z
N MET A 1 -23.72 -28.07 -51.23
CA MET A 1 -24.03 -28.92 -50.07
C MET A 1 -24.86 -28.11 -49.09
N ASN A 2 -25.93 -28.66 -48.52
CA ASN A 2 -26.74 -27.97 -47.52
C ASN A 2 -26.07 -28.19 -46.13
N PRO A 3 -25.51 -27.16 -45.48
CA PRO A 3 -24.72 -27.31 -44.26
C PRO A 3 -25.54 -27.76 -43.04
N GLY A 4 -26.87 -27.86 -43.15
CA GLY A 4 -27.77 -28.18 -42.05
C GLY A 4 -28.48 -26.94 -41.52
N PRO A 5 -29.55 -27.11 -40.73
CA PRO A 5 -30.35 -25.98 -40.24
C PRO A 5 -29.57 -25.10 -39.27
N LEU A 6 -29.77 -23.79 -39.38
CA LEU A 6 -29.27 -22.81 -38.41
C LEU A 6 -29.94 -23.01 -37.05
N SER A 7 -29.31 -22.53 -35.98
CA SER A 7 -29.86 -22.48 -34.64
C SER A 7 -31.16 -21.66 -34.58
N ASN A 8 -31.98 -21.91 -33.56
CA ASN A 8 -33.25 -21.19 -33.35
C ASN A 8 -33.11 -19.65 -33.37
N PRO A 9 -32.06 -19.03 -32.78
CA PRO A 9 -31.83 -17.59 -32.88
C PRO A 9 -31.63 -17.06 -34.31
N HIS A 10 -31.03 -17.86 -35.21
CA HIS A 10 -30.75 -17.47 -36.59
C HIS A 10 -31.70 -18.09 -37.62
N LYS A 11 -32.78 -18.78 -37.19
CA LYS A 11 -33.74 -19.45 -38.09
C LYS A 11 -34.33 -18.55 -39.17
N SER A 12 -34.48 -17.26 -38.90
CA SER A 12 -35.01 -16.28 -39.87
C SER A 12 -34.04 -16.03 -41.04
N LEU A 13 -32.78 -16.42 -40.89
CA LEU A 13 -31.74 -16.31 -41.92
C LEU A 13 -31.58 -17.60 -42.73
N ASP A 14 -32.42 -18.61 -42.51
CA ASP A 14 -32.38 -19.82 -43.33
C ASP A 14 -32.65 -19.52 -44.81
N GLY A 15 -32.15 -20.41 -45.67
CA GLY A 15 -32.39 -20.38 -47.10
C GLY A 15 -31.15 -20.03 -47.91
N LEU A 16 -31.04 -20.66 -49.08
CA LEU A 16 -29.84 -20.63 -49.94
C LEU A 16 -29.44 -19.21 -50.42
N LYS A 17 -30.37 -18.25 -50.37
CA LYS A 17 -30.11 -16.85 -50.75
C LYS A 17 -29.46 -16.02 -49.65
N ASN A 18 -29.45 -16.52 -48.41
CA ASN A 18 -28.96 -15.79 -47.24
C ASN A 18 -27.53 -16.16 -46.83
N CYS A 19 -26.88 -17.13 -47.50
CA CYS A 19 -25.53 -17.60 -47.15
C CYS A 19 -24.49 -16.47 -47.10
N THR A 20 -24.59 -15.50 -48.02
CA THR A 20 -23.67 -14.35 -48.13
C THR A 20 -23.86 -13.29 -47.05
N LYS A 21 -24.91 -13.42 -46.22
CA LYS A 21 -25.10 -12.56 -45.05
C LYS A 21 -24.08 -12.86 -43.95
N CYS A 22 -23.61 -14.10 -43.88
CA CYS A 22 -22.58 -14.52 -42.93
C CYS A 22 -21.25 -14.85 -43.63
N HIS A 23 -21.30 -15.39 -44.85
CA HIS A 23 -20.12 -15.80 -45.60
C HIS A 23 -19.65 -14.75 -46.61
N SER A 24 -18.33 -14.61 -46.71
CA SER A 24 -17.64 -13.87 -47.76
C SER A 24 -16.94 -14.86 -48.69
N ALA A 25 -17.01 -14.62 -50.01
CA ALA A 25 -16.36 -15.47 -51.00
C ALA A 25 -14.82 -15.50 -50.86
N SER A 26 -14.23 -14.45 -50.30
CA SER A 26 -12.77 -14.30 -50.15
C SER A 26 -12.24 -14.59 -48.75
N GLN A 27 -13.08 -14.53 -47.73
CA GLN A 27 -12.66 -14.59 -46.32
C GLN A 27 -13.39 -15.70 -45.52
N GLY A 28 -14.15 -16.56 -46.20
CA GLY A 28 -14.92 -17.60 -45.53
C GLY A 28 -16.04 -17.00 -44.69
N LEU A 29 -15.86 -16.94 -43.36
CA LEU A 29 -16.85 -16.38 -42.43
C LEU A 29 -16.16 -15.32 -41.54
N PRO A 30 -16.07 -14.06 -42.01
CA PRO A 30 -15.35 -13.01 -41.29
C PRO A 30 -16.15 -12.51 -40.08
N ASP A 31 -15.47 -12.29 -38.96
CA ASP A 31 -16.05 -11.80 -37.70
C ASP A 31 -16.86 -10.51 -37.86
N GLN A 32 -16.43 -9.62 -38.75
CA GLN A 32 -17.14 -8.36 -39.02
C GLN A 32 -18.59 -8.61 -39.45
N LYS A 33 -18.88 -9.65 -40.23
CA LYS A 33 -20.26 -10.01 -40.63
C LYS A 33 -21.13 -10.38 -39.44
N CYS A 34 -20.54 -11.02 -38.42
CA CYS A 34 -21.23 -11.29 -37.15
C CYS A 34 -21.45 -9.99 -36.37
N LEU A 35 -20.42 -9.15 -36.25
CA LEU A 35 -20.44 -7.89 -35.51
C LEU A 35 -21.36 -6.82 -36.11
N ASP A 36 -21.58 -6.85 -37.42
CA ASP A 36 -22.51 -5.95 -38.13
C ASP A 36 -23.97 -6.17 -37.67
N CYS A 37 -24.34 -7.40 -37.33
CA CYS A 37 -25.65 -7.72 -36.75
C CYS A 37 -25.64 -7.74 -35.21
N HIS A 38 -24.52 -8.12 -34.60
CA HIS A 38 -24.31 -8.10 -33.15
C HIS A 38 -23.62 -6.82 -32.68
N THR A 39 -24.22 -5.68 -33.01
CA THR A 39 -23.67 -4.34 -32.77
C THR A 39 -23.33 -4.10 -31.29
N GLU A 40 -24.16 -4.60 -30.36
CA GLU A 40 -23.90 -4.51 -28.91
C GLU A 40 -22.59 -5.20 -28.49
N ILE A 41 -22.19 -6.29 -29.15
CA ILE A 41 -20.91 -6.96 -28.90
C ILE A 41 -19.78 -6.13 -29.50
N ASN A 42 -19.94 -5.66 -30.74
CA ASN A 42 -18.96 -4.83 -31.43
C ASN A 42 -18.61 -3.57 -30.62
N GLU A 43 -19.63 -2.82 -30.17
CA GLU A 43 -19.46 -1.62 -29.34
C GLU A 43 -18.68 -1.91 -28.05
N ARG A 44 -18.95 -3.06 -27.40
CA ARG A 44 -18.26 -3.46 -26.17
C ARG A 44 -16.82 -3.87 -26.40
N MET A 45 -16.53 -4.58 -27.50
CA MET A 45 -15.16 -4.92 -27.87
C MET A 45 -14.35 -3.67 -28.19
N GLN A 46 -14.91 -2.73 -28.96
CA GLN A 46 -14.29 -1.42 -29.24
C GLN A 46 -14.05 -0.62 -27.95
N ALA A 47 -15.01 -0.65 -27.01
CA ALA A 47 -14.88 -0.01 -25.71
C ALA A 47 -13.97 -0.78 -24.72
N LYS A 48 -13.40 -1.92 -25.11
CA LYS A 48 -12.59 -2.83 -24.28
C LYS A 48 -13.30 -3.29 -22.99
N LYS A 49 -14.61 -3.58 -23.06
CA LYS A 49 -15.47 -3.90 -21.91
C LYS A 49 -16.09 -5.30 -21.98
N GLY A 50 -15.99 -6.04 -20.88
CA GLY A 50 -16.60 -7.36 -20.71
C GLY A 50 -15.79 -8.50 -21.35
N TYR A 51 -16.40 -9.69 -21.38
CA TYR A 51 -15.73 -10.94 -21.76
C TYR A 51 -15.16 -10.93 -23.19
N HIS A 52 -15.96 -10.59 -24.20
CA HIS A 52 -15.55 -10.59 -25.61
C HIS A 52 -14.40 -9.62 -25.93
N ALA A 53 -14.17 -8.60 -25.10
CA ALA A 53 -13.03 -7.70 -25.26
C ALA A 53 -11.69 -8.27 -24.75
N ARG A 54 -11.73 -9.40 -24.04
CA ARG A 54 -10.60 -9.96 -23.28
C ARG A 54 -10.25 -11.39 -23.71
N VAL A 55 -11.12 -12.05 -24.45
CA VAL A 55 -10.85 -13.36 -25.04
C VAL A 55 -10.26 -13.22 -26.44
N GLN A 56 -9.47 -14.21 -26.84
CA GLN A 56 -8.83 -14.28 -28.16
C GLN A 56 -9.48 -15.39 -28.98
N GLY A 57 -9.54 -15.22 -30.30
CA GLY A 57 -10.10 -16.17 -31.25
C GLY A 57 -11.21 -15.57 -32.10
N ASP A 58 -11.49 -16.22 -33.23
CA ASP A 58 -12.53 -15.79 -34.16
C ASP A 58 -13.93 -16.16 -33.62
N CYS A 59 -14.96 -15.41 -34.00
CA CYS A 59 -16.33 -15.60 -33.50
C CYS A 59 -16.82 -17.04 -33.69
N VAL A 60 -16.48 -17.68 -34.82
CA VAL A 60 -16.97 -19.01 -35.21
C VAL A 60 -16.31 -20.15 -34.41
N SER A 61 -15.11 -19.94 -33.87
CA SER A 61 -14.43 -20.97 -33.06
C SER A 61 -15.17 -21.22 -31.75
N CYS A 62 -15.84 -20.18 -31.24
CA CYS A 62 -16.66 -20.25 -30.02
C CYS A 62 -18.16 -20.39 -30.32
N HIS A 63 -18.64 -19.77 -31.40
CA HIS A 63 -20.06 -19.70 -31.78
C HIS A 63 -20.33 -20.42 -33.11
N SER A 64 -20.02 -21.70 -33.16
CA SER A 64 -20.22 -22.50 -34.39
C SER A 64 -21.69 -22.75 -34.68
N GLU A 65 -22.13 -22.37 -35.88
CA GLU A 65 -23.50 -22.52 -36.37
C GLU A 65 -23.68 -23.82 -37.19
N HIS A 66 -24.89 -24.08 -37.69
CA HIS A 66 -25.30 -25.28 -38.47
C HIS A 66 -25.32 -26.59 -37.69
N LYS A 67 -25.30 -26.53 -36.35
CA LYS A 67 -25.32 -27.71 -35.49
C LYS A 67 -26.72 -28.15 -35.05
N GLY A 68 -27.76 -27.60 -35.68
CA GLY A 68 -29.16 -27.91 -35.38
C GLY A 68 -29.88 -26.80 -34.62
N ARG A 69 -31.22 -26.85 -34.67
CA ARG A 69 -32.11 -25.82 -34.11
C ARG A 69 -31.88 -25.56 -32.63
N ASP A 70 -31.69 -26.62 -31.87
CA ASP A 70 -31.59 -26.55 -30.41
C ASP A 70 -30.15 -26.39 -29.92
N TYR A 71 -29.19 -26.19 -30.82
CA TYR A 71 -27.80 -25.99 -30.45
C TYR A 71 -27.62 -24.65 -29.72
N ASP A 72 -27.07 -24.71 -28.50
CA ASP A 72 -26.74 -23.54 -27.70
C ASP A 72 -25.48 -22.86 -28.23
N LEU A 73 -25.67 -21.84 -29.07
CA LEU A 73 -24.59 -20.99 -29.55
C LEU A 73 -23.90 -20.19 -28.44
N THR A 74 -24.53 -19.98 -27.29
CA THR A 74 -23.94 -19.10 -26.27
C THR A 74 -22.81 -19.75 -25.49
N GLY A 75 -22.70 -21.09 -25.51
CA GLY A 75 -21.63 -21.84 -24.85
C GLY A 75 -21.63 -21.78 -23.31
N LEU A 76 -22.52 -20.98 -22.70
CA LEU A 76 -22.58 -20.74 -21.25
C LEU A 76 -22.92 -21.99 -20.44
N SER A 77 -23.61 -22.95 -21.05
CA SER A 77 -23.95 -24.25 -20.44
C SER A 77 -22.76 -25.23 -20.38
N ARG A 78 -21.66 -24.95 -21.10
CA ARG A 78 -20.54 -25.87 -21.31
C ARG A 78 -19.22 -25.43 -20.66
N LEU A 79 -19.17 -24.24 -20.06
CA LEU A 79 -17.95 -23.65 -19.53
C LEU A 79 -18.06 -23.38 -18.02
N GLN A 80 -16.98 -23.67 -17.29
CA GLN A 80 -16.75 -23.03 -15.99
C GLN A 80 -16.41 -21.57 -16.27
N PHE A 81 -17.43 -20.71 -16.30
CA PHE A 81 -17.26 -19.29 -16.60
C PHE A 81 -16.63 -18.54 -15.41
N ASP A 82 -15.39 -18.06 -15.56
CA ASP A 82 -14.75 -17.21 -14.56
C ASP A 82 -15.10 -15.74 -14.80
N HIS A 83 -15.63 -15.09 -13.77
CA HIS A 83 -15.95 -13.67 -13.82
C HIS A 83 -14.70 -12.78 -13.86
N THR A 84 -13.49 -13.30 -13.55
CA THR A 84 -12.23 -12.58 -13.76
C THR A 84 -12.06 -12.15 -15.22
N ASP A 85 -12.53 -12.97 -16.15
CA ASP A 85 -12.37 -12.76 -17.60
C ASP A 85 -13.28 -11.64 -18.12
N THR A 86 -14.19 -11.16 -17.29
CA THR A 86 -15.04 -10.00 -17.59
C THR A 86 -14.40 -8.66 -17.18
N GLY A 87 -13.32 -8.71 -16.37
CA GLY A 87 -12.74 -7.56 -15.69
C GLY A 87 -13.47 -7.16 -14.40
N TRP A 88 -14.44 -7.95 -13.94
CA TRP A 88 -15.17 -7.73 -12.69
C TRP A 88 -15.23 -9.02 -11.85
N PRO A 89 -14.16 -9.34 -11.10
CA PRO A 89 -14.11 -10.57 -10.33
C PRO A 89 -15.13 -10.55 -9.18
N LEU A 90 -15.94 -11.59 -9.09
CA LEU A 90 -16.87 -11.78 -7.98
C LEU A 90 -16.09 -12.16 -6.71
N THR A 91 -16.41 -11.52 -5.59
CA THR A 91 -15.75 -11.76 -4.30
C THR A 91 -16.76 -11.98 -3.18
N GLY A 92 -16.36 -12.74 -2.16
CA GLY A 92 -17.22 -13.04 -1.00
C GLY A 92 -18.47 -13.83 -1.37
N ALA A 93 -19.63 -13.43 -0.81
CA ALA A 93 -20.90 -14.12 -1.01
C ALA A 93 -21.40 -14.08 -2.46
N HIS A 94 -20.91 -13.11 -3.26
CA HIS A 94 -21.24 -12.99 -4.68
C HIS A 94 -20.71 -14.15 -5.54
N ARG A 95 -19.69 -14.89 -5.07
CA ARG A 95 -19.15 -16.06 -5.80
C ARG A 95 -20.09 -17.25 -5.86
N GLN A 96 -21.07 -17.31 -4.96
CA GLN A 96 -22.00 -18.45 -4.82
C GLN A 96 -23.40 -18.11 -5.33
N GLN A 97 -23.60 -16.97 -6.00
CA GLN A 97 -24.90 -16.55 -6.49
C GLN A 97 -25.18 -17.16 -7.87
N ASP A 98 -26.44 -17.52 -8.13
CA ASP A 98 -26.86 -17.95 -9.46
C ASP A 98 -26.77 -16.77 -10.44
N CYS A 99 -26.34 -17.03 -11.69
CA CYS A 99 -26.20 -15.98 -12.70
C CYS A 99 -27.49 -15.17 -12.92
N LYS A 100 -28.67 -15.81 -12.81
CA LYS A 100 -30.00 -15.17 -12.97
C LYS A 100 -30.30 -14.12 -11.90
N ASP A 101 -29.69 -14.22 -10.73
CA ASP A 101 -29.93 -13.30 -9.60
C ASP A 101 -29.21 -11.97 -9.80
N CYS A 102 -28.14 -11.97 -10.61
CA CYS A 102 -27.41 -10.76 -11.00
C CYS A 102 -27.85 -10.26 -12.39
N HIS A 103 -28.12 -11.15 -13.33
CA HIS A 103 -28.49 -10.84 -14.71
C HIS A 103 -30.01 -10.82 -14.90
N LYS A 104 -30.68 -9.87 -14.23
CA LYS A 104 -32.15 -9.75 -14.25
C LYS A 104 -32.70 -9.10 -15.52
N GLN A 105 -31.86 -8.36 -16.25
CA GLN A 105 -32.26 -7.73 -17.50
C GLN A 105 -32.50 -8.80 -18.57
N LYS A 106 -33.56 -8.64 -19.35
CA LYS A 106 -33.88 -9.51 -20.48
C LYS A 106 -33.32 -8.92 -21.77
N ARG A 107 -33.01 -9.78 -22.73
CA ARG A 107 -32.67 -9.33 -24.08
C ARG A 107 -33.90 -8.70 -24.74
N PRO A 108 -33.74 -7.72 -25.64
CA PRO A 108 -34.85 -7.22 -26.44
C PRO A 108 -35.59 -8.37 -27.15
N ASN A 109 -36.92 -8.41 -27.06
CA ASN A 109 -37.77 -9.42 -27.70
C ASN A 109 -37.48 -10.88 -27.29
N SER A 110 -36.96 -11.13 -26.09
CA SER A 110 -36.74 -12.48 -25.57
C SER A 110 -36.92 -12.53 -24.06
N ASP A 111 -37.44 -13.66 -23.55
CA ASP A 111 -37.49 -13.92 -22.11
C ASP A 111 -36.14 -14.33 -21.51
N ARG A 112 -35.11 -14.48 -22.34
CA ARG A 112 -33.77 -14.89 -21.89
C ARG A 112 -33.01 -13.72 -21.25
N PRO A 113 -32.29 -13.97 -20.14
CA PRO A 113 -31.37 -13.00 -19.55
C PRO A 113 -30.34 -12.45 -20.54
N THR A 114 -29.99 -11.17 -20.39
CA THR A 114 -28.80 -10.59 -20.99
C THR A 114 -27.62 -10.66 -20.02
N TYR A 115 -26.50 -11.16 -20.51
CA TYR A 115 -25.23 -11.21 -19.78
C TYR A 115 -24.33 -10.01 -20.09
N LEU A 116 -24.84 -9.06 -20.88
CA LEU A 116 -24.18 -7.82 -21.22
C LEU A 116 -24.69 -6.69 -20.33
N GLY A 117 -23.88 -5.64 -20.14
CA GLY A 117 -24.42 -4.33 -19.72
C GLY A 117 -24.61 -4.09 -18.23
N ASN A 118 -24.40 -5.07 -17.34
CA ASN A 118 -24.52 -4.81 -15.91
C ASN A 118 -23.45 -3.81 -15.41
N ASP A 119 -23.92 -2.78 -14.70
CA ASP A 119 -23.09 -1.77 -14.06
C ASP A 119 -22.41 -2.36 -12.82
N SER A 120 -21.08 -2.26 -12.75
CA SER A 120 -20.26 -2.87 -11.68
C SER A 120 -20.32 -2.11 -10.34
N ARG A 121 -21.02 -0.97 -10.27
CA ARG A 121 -21.22 -0.22 -9.03
C ARG A 121 -22.22 -0.95 -8.14
N CYS A 122 -21.94 -1.09 -6.84
CA CYS A 122 -22.84 -1.78 -5.90
C CYS A 122 -24.29 -1.25 -5.94
N ILE A 123 -24.49 0.04 -6.17
CA ILE A 123 -25.81 0.68 -6.20
C ILE A 123 -26.66 0.33 -7.42
N SER A 124 -26.06 -0.25 -8.47
CA SER A 124 -26.81 -0.69 -9.65
C SER A 124 -27.69 -1.91 -9.34
N CYS A 125 -27.25 -2.74 -8.38
CA CYS A 125 -27.93 -3.96 -7.95
C CYS A 125 -28.50 -3.85 -6.53
N HIS A 126 -27.90 -3.05 -5.66
CA HIS A 126 -28.34 -2.88 -4.27
C HIS A 126 -28.95 -1.50 -4.03
N THR A 127 -30.11 -1.49 -3.36
CA THR A 127 -30.72 -0.24 -2.90
C THR A 127 -29.82 0.43 -1.85
N ASN A 128 -29.55 1.73 -2.05
CA ASN A 128 -28.84 2.50 -1.04
C ASN A 128 -29.72 2.68 0.21
N ILE A 129 -29.31 2.02 1.30
CA ILE A 129 -30.03 2.01 2.58
C ILE A 129 -29.84 3.30 3.41
N HIS A 130 -28.95 4.22 3.00
CA HIS A 130 -28.57 5.45 3.74
C HIS A 130 -29.45 6.67 3.43
N LYS A 131 -30.62 6.48 2.79
CA LYS A 131 -31.69 7.48 2.58
C LYS A 131 -31.20 8.88 2.12
N SER A 132 -31.22 9.90 2.98
CA SER A 132 -30.89 11.30 2.65
C SER A 132 -29.37 11.57 2.50
N GLN A 133 -28.52 10.59 2.79
CA GLN A 133 -27.07 10.74 2.85
C GLN A 133 -26.33 10.10 1.67
N LYS A 134 -27.05 9.81 0.60
CA LYS A 134 -26.54 9.18 -0.64
C LYS A 134 -25.32 9.91 -1.23
N GLY A 135 -25.22 11.23 -1.05
CA GLY A 135 -24.10 12.04 -1.56
C GLY A 135 -22.78 11.86 -0.79
N ALA A 136 -22.85 11.49 0.49
CA ALA A 136 -21.70 11.40 1.39
C ALA A 136 -20.96 10.05 1.31
N PHE A 137 -21.68 8.96 1.00
CA PHE A 137 -21.13 7.61 0.96
C PHE A 137 -21.21 7.01 -0.44
N LYS A 138 -20.29 7.45 -1.32
CA LYS A 138 -20.19 6.96 -2.70
C LYS A 138 -19.44 5.62 -2.82
N THR A 139 -18.62 5.28 -1.83
CA THR A 139 -17.79 4.06 -1.80
C THR A 139 -18.27 3.12 -0.70
N CYS A 140 -19.20 2.23 -1.04
CA CYS A 140 -19.81 1.28 -0.09
C CYS A 140 -18.76 0.40 0.60
N GLN A 141 -17.68 0.06 -0.11
CA GLN A 141 -16.64 -0.87 0.29
C GLN A 141 -15.79 -0.38 1.49
N ASN A 142 -15.83 0.92 1.81
CA ASN A 142 -15.16 1.47 2.98
C ASN A 142 -15.82 0.99 4.28
N CYS A 143 -17.11 0.67 4.21
CA CYS A 143 -17.90 0.26 5.35
C CYS A 143 -18.39 -1.19 5.23
N HIS A 144 -18.83 -1.59 4.03
CA HIS A 144 -19.45 -2.89 3.77
C HIS A 144 -18.46 -3.89 3.13
N GLY A 145 -18.54 -5.14 3.55
CA GLY A 145 -17.81 -6.26 2.94
C GLY A 145 -18.59 -6.92 1.81
N THR A 146 -17.89 -7.61 0.91
CA THR A 146 -18.52 -8.47 -0.11
C THR A 146 -18.79 -9.89 0.41
N ARG A 147 -18.14 -10.31 1.52
CA ARG A 147 -18.41 -11.59 2.21
C ARG A 147 -19.59 -11.50 3.16
N ASN A 148 -19.65 -10.43 3.95
CA ASN A 148 -20.77 -10.09 4.85
C ASN A 148 -21.12 -8.60 4.66
N TRP A 149 -22.41 -8.28 4.57
CA TRP A 149 -22.89 -6.89 4.41
C TRP A 149 -22.71 -6.04 5.67
N GLN A 150 -22.51 -6.69 6.82
CA GLN A 150 -22.24 -6.01 8.08
C GLN A 150 -21.01 -5.11 7.96
N PRO A 151 -20.99 -3.99 8.71
CA PRO A 151 -19.78 -3.20 8.89
C PRO A 151 -18.61 -4.13 9.21
N ARG A 152 -17.52 -4.01 8.47
CA ARG A 152 -16.32 -4.80 8.76
C ARG A 152 -15.89 -4.53 10.20
N GLU A 153 -15.43 -5.56 10.93
CA GLU A 153 -14.82 -5.40 12.26
C GLU A 153 -13.70 -4.35 12.24
N LYS A 154 -12.98 -4.28 11.11
CA LYS A 154 -12.07 -3.18 10.79
C LYS A 154 -12.64 -2.38 9.61
N LEU A 155 -13.33 -1.30 9.95
CA LEU A 155 -13.76 -0.31 8.97
C LEU A 155 -12.55 0.37 8.34
N ASN A 156 -12.58 0.58 7.03
CA ASN A 156 -11.65 1.49 6.35
C ASN A 156 -12.10 2.96 6.53
N PHE A 157 -12.95 3.21 7.52
CA PHE A 157 -13.46 4.52 7.92
C PHE A 157 -12.85 4.89 9.26
N ASN A 158 -12.18 6.04 9.31
CA ASN A 158 -11.59 6.58 10.53
C ASN A 158 -12.28 7.90 10.89
N HIS A 159 -13.07 7.86 11.97
CA HIS A 159 -13.89 8.96 12.43
C HIS A 159 -13.08 10.24 12.67
N ASN A 160 -11.87 10.12 13.22
CA ASN A 160 -11.03 11.27 13.61
C ASN A 160 -10.37 11.96 12.40
N SER A 161 -10.20 11.25 11.28
CA SER A 161 -9.58 11.77 10.06
C SER A 161 -10.60 12.20 9.00
N GLN A 162 -11.82 11.65 9.04
CA GLN A 162 -12.84 11.85 8.02
C GLN A 162 -14.05 12.63 8.53
N THR A 163 -14.09 13.00 9.81
CA THR A 163 -15.14 13.84 10.40
C THR A 163 -14.55 14.95 11.26
N LYS A 164 -15.41 15.89 11.67
CA LYS A 164 -15.02 17.05 12.49
C LYS A 164 -14.98 16.76 13.99
N PHE A 165 -15.61 15.68 14.45
CA PHE A 165 -15.65 15.31 15.86
C PHE A 165 -14.68 14.16 16.12
N LYS A 166 -13.70 14.40 17.00
CA LYS A 166 -12.72 13.37 17.37
C LYS A 166 -13.26 12.58 18.56
N LEU A 167 -13.32 11.26 18.41
CA LEU A 167 -13.66 10.36 19.50
C LEU A 167 -12.43 10.22 20.41
N ASP A 168 -12.61 10.55 21.69
CA ASP A 168 -11.60 10.48 22.74
C ASP A 168 -12.16 9.90 24.06
N GLY A 169 -11.26 9.43 24.93
CA GLY A 169 -11.63 8.85 26.22
C GLY A 169 -12.67 7.74 26.08
N ALA A 170 -13.71 7.78 26.92
CA ALA A 170 -14.80 6.82 26.88
C ALA A 170 -15.56 6.83 25.54
N HIS A 171 -15.52 7.91 24.75
CA HIS A 171 -16.19 7.97 23.44
C HIS A 171 -15.52 7.11 22.36
N ILE A 172 -14.27 6.65 22.56
CA ILE A 172 -13.60 5.73 21.63
C ILE A 172 -14.29 4.36 21.61
N GLU A 173 -14.76 3.91 22.77
CA GLU A 173 -15.43 2.62 22.95
C GLU A 173 -16.94 2.69 22.66
N VAL A 174 -17.47 3.89 22.41
CA VAL A 174 -18.88 4.10 22.11
C VAL A 174 -19.17 3.60 20.70
N GLY A 175 -20.16 2.70 20.58
CA GLY A 175 -20.56 2.18 19.29
C GLY A 175 -21.13 3.30 18.41
N CYS A 176 -20.91 3.23 17.10
CA CYS A 176 -21.37 4.27 16.16
C CYS A 176 -22.87 4.63 16.34
N PHE A 177 -23.71 3.65 16.67
CA PHE A 177 -25.15 3.83 16.83
C PHE A 177 -25.57 4.40 18.19
N ASP A 178 -24.68 4.44 19.18
CA ASP A 178 -24.98 5.08 20.46
C ASP A 178 -24.97 6.62 20.31
N CYS A 179 -24.15 7.14 19.39
CA CYS A 179 -24.18 8.53 18.94
C CYS A 179 -25.20 8.72 17.80
N HIS A 180 -25.16 7.87 16.77
CA HIS A 180 -26.06 7.93 15.61
C HIS A 180 -27.29 7.02 15.78
N LYS A 181 -28.08 7.27 16.83
CA LYS A 181 -29.22 6.42 17.26
C LYS A 181 -30.24 6.14 16.16
N ASN A 182 -30.45 7.09 15.26
CA ASN A 182 -31.40 6.96 14.15
C ASN A 182 -30.81 6.27 12.91
N LYS A 183 -29.60 5.70 13.02
CA LYS A 183 -28.83 5.12 11.91
C LYS A 183 -28.63 6.11 10.76
N THR A 184 -28.55 7.40 11.10
CA THR A 184 -28.32 8.52 10.18
C THR A 184 -26.97 9.16 10.51
N TRP A 185 -26.10 9.20 9.51
CA TRP A 185 -24.74 9.76 9.55
C TRP A 185 -24.68 11.26 9.20
N ALA A 186 -25.68 12.03 9.64
CA ALA A 186 -25.68 13.48 9.44
C ALA A 186 -24.80 14.10 10.54
N PRO A 187 -24.14 15.25 10.29
CA PRO A 187 -23.39 15.93 11.34
C PRO A 187 -24.29 16.20 12.55
N LEU A 188 -23.88 15.69 13.73
CA LEU A 188 -24.57 15.95 14.98
C LEU A 188 -24.02 17.24 15.61
N PRO A 189 -24.85 18.08 16.25
CA PRO A 189 -24.37 19.16 17.09
C PRO A 189 -23.49 18.60 18.23
N HIS A 190 -22.29 19.15 18.42
CA HIS A 190 -21.27 18.55 19.29
C HIS A 190 -20.38 19.58 20.02
N GLN A 191 -20.79 20.85 20.06
CA GLN A 191 -19.96 21.94 20.62
C GLN A 191 -20.03 21.99 22.15
N GLU A 192 -21.14 21.53 22.72
CA GLU A 192 -21.34 21.44 24.15
C GLU A 192 -21.72 20.01 24.55
N CYS A 193 -21.36 19.62 25.78
CA CYS A 193 -21.77 18.34 26.35
C CYS A 193 -23.31 18.22 26.33
N SER A 194 -24.00 19.35 26.52
CA SER A 194 -25.46 19.50 26.51
C SER A 194 -26.11 19.07 25.18
N ASN A 195 -25.36 19.11 24.07
CA ASN A 195 -25.87 18.75 22.75
C ASN A 195 -26.14 17.25 22.61
N CYS A 196 -25.52 16.44 23.46
CA CYS A 196 -25.71 14.98 23.47
C CYS A 196 -26.14 14.45 24.84
N HIS A 197 -25.90 15.19 25.93
CA HIS A 197 -26.23 14.83 27.31
C HIS A 197 -27.15 15.87 27.95
N ALA A 198 -28.18 15.47 28.69
CA ALA A 198 -29.03 16.43 29.39
C ALA A 198 -28.36 16.95 30.69
N ASP A 199 -28.45 18.27 30.98
CA ASP A 199 -27.97 18.85 32.25
C ASP A 199 -29.00 18.66 33.38
N PRO A 200 -28.69 17.92 34.45
CA PRO A 200 -29.59 17.76 35.59
C PRO A 200 -29.65 18.97 36.53
N HIS A 201 -28.83 20.02 36.36
CA HIS A 201 -28.72 21.16 37.30
C HIS A 201 -29.41 22.45 36.85
N ASN A 202 -30.07 22.45 35.70
CA ASN A 202 -30.79 23.60 35.12
C ASN A 202 -29.94 24.88 35.04
N GLY A 203 -28.64 24.76 34.72
CA GLY A 203 -27.74 25.92 34.53
C GLY A 203 -27.22 26.59 35.80
N SER A 204 -27.56 26.07 36.98
CA SER A 204 -27.14 26.63 38.29
C SER A 204 -25.62 26.65 38.49
N PHE A 205 -24.90 25.78 37.78
CA PHE A 205 -23.44 25.62 37.85
C PHE A 205 -22.75 25.98 36.53
N GLY A 206 -23.47 26.67 35.62
CA GLY A 206 -22.99 27.01 34.29
C GLY A 206 -23.01 25.83 33.31
N SER A 207 -22.66 26.09 32.05
CA SER A 207 -22.69 25.11 30.96
C SER A 207 -21.43 24.23 30.87
N LYS A 208 -20.41 24.48 31.70
CA LYS A 208 -19.16 23.72 31.72
C LYS A 208 -19.29 22.47 32.59
N CYS A 209 -20.05 21.49 32.10
CA CYS A 209 -20.18 20.19 32.76
C CYS A 209 -18.80 19.56 33.05
N SER A 210 -17.81 19.84 32.20
CA SER A 210 -16.43 19.40 32.33
C SER A 210 -15.74 19.81 33.64
N ASP A 211 -16.23 20.85 34.31
CA ASP A 211 -15.63 21.35 35.56
C ASP A 211 -15.89 20.37 36.72
N CYS A 212 -16.90 19.50 36.57
CA CYS A 212 -17.27 18.48 37.54
C CYS A 212 -17.29 17.05 36.95
N HIS A 213 -17.29 16.90 35.61
CA HIS A 213 -17.41 15.62 34.88
C HIS A 213 -16.31 15.48 33.80
N SER A 214 -15.94 14.26 33.37
CA SER A 214 -14.90 14.08 32.33
C SER A 214 -15.20 12.94 31.36
N THR A 215 -14.69 13.06 30.13
CA THR A 215 -14.85 12.03 29.09
C THR A 215 -13.97 10.81 29.33
N SER A 216 -12.86 10.93 30.09
CA SER A 216 -11.96 9.82 30.42
C SER A 216 -12.43 8.99 31.62
N ALA A 217 -13.14 9.58 32.60
CA ALA A 217 -13.65 8.87 33.79
C ALA A 217 -15.17 8.58 33.75
N GLY A 218 -15.88 9.13 32.76
CA GLY A 218 -17.34 9.04 32.65
C GLY A 218 -18.11 9.98 33.58
N TRP A 219 -19.44 10.00 33.43
CA TRP A 219 -20.34 10.91 34.16
C TRP A 219 -20.55 10.56 35.63
N ALA A 220 -20.24 9.33 36.04
CA ALA A 220 -20.52 8.79 37.37
C ALA A 220 -19.50 9.20 38.46
N ASN A 221 -18.48 10.01 38.15
CA ASN A 221 -17.45 10.36 39.12
C ASN A 221 -17.16 11.87 39.17
N SER A 222 -18.03 12.61 39.84
CA SER A 222 -17.63 13.82 40.58
C SER A 222 -17.11 13.42 41.97
N GLY A 223 -16.10 12.55 42.02
CA GLY A 223 -15.19 12.44 43.17
C GLY A 223 -15.71 11.91 44.52
N VAL A 224 -16.64 10.94 44.57
CA VAL A 224 -16.75 10.07 45.77
C VAL A 224 -16.87 8.62 45.36
N LYS A 225 -15.76 7.86 45.48
CA LYS A 225 -15.82 6.39 45.62
C LYS A 225 -16.00 6.07 47.11
N VAL A 226 -17.13 5.50 47.49
CA VAL A 226 -17.17 4.50 48.57
C VAL A 226 -17.45 3.16 47.90
N PRO A 227 -16.71 2.07 48.19
CA PRO A 227 -17.02 0.77 47.62
C PRO A 227 -18.33 0.21 48.17
N THR A 228 -19.19 -0.21 47.24
CA THR A 228 -20.25 -1.24 47.31
C THR A 228 -21.39 -1.10 48.32
N GLY A 229 -22.60 -0.92 47.78
CA GLY A 229 -23.82 -1.53 48.31
C GLY A 229 -24.98 -0.57 48.58
N THR A 230 -26.03 -0.66 47.76
CA THR A 230 -27.41 -0.16 47.95
C THR A 230 -27.70 1.35 47.83
N ALA A 231 -28.72 1.63 47.00
CA ALA A 231 -29.31 2.93 46.63
C ALA A 231 -30.08 3.61 47.76
N VAL A 232 -30.20 4.95 47.80
CA VAL A 232 -31.43 5.73 48.16
C VAL A 232 -31.34 7.20 47.66
N LYS A 233 -32.51 7.72 47.24
CA LYS A 233 -32.88 9.08 46.77
C LYS A 233 -32.70 10.21 47.81
N ALA A 234 -32.49 11.44 47.34
CA ALA A 234 -32.40 12.66 48.16
C ALA A 234 -33.76 13.31 48.46
N SER A 235 -33.96 13.79 49.70
CA SER A 235 -35.02 14.73 50.10
C SER A 235 -34.59 15.61 51.29
N GLY A 236 -34.69 16.94 51.15
CA GLY A 236 -35.63 17.71 52.00
C GLY A 236 -35.24 18.35 53.34
N THR A 237 -33.98 18.57 53.74
CA THR A 237 -33.67 19.45 54.89
C THR A 237 -32.60 20.50 54.54
N SER A 238 -32.88 21.76 54.87
CA SER A 238 -32.04 22.94 54.57
C SER A 238 -30.80 23.06 55.48
N SER A 239 -30.21 21.93 55.87
CA SER A 239 -29.03 21.81 56.72
C SER A 239 -27.76 21.40 55.97
N SER A 240 -27.78 21.34 54.63
CA SER A 240 -26.61 20.93 53.83
C SER A 240 -26.32 21.82 52.60
N PHE A 241 -26.71 23.11 52.62
CA PHE A 241 -26.21 24.00 51.58
C PHE A 241 -24.75 24.35 51.87
N ASP A 242 -23.87 23.60 51.21
CA ASP A 242 -22.44 23.80 51.30
C ASP A 242 -22.08 25.09 50.54
N HIS A 243 -21.87 26.17 51.27
CA HIS A 243 -21.35 27.41 50.71
C HIS A 243 -19.99 27.20 50.02
N ASP A 244 -19.26 26.11 50.31
CA ASP A 244 -18.04 25.71 49.60
C ASP A 244 -18.30 25.29 48.15
N LYS A 245 -19.55 24.99 47.78
CA LYS A 245 -19.99 24.74 46.39
C LYS A 245 -20.54 25.97 45.69
N THR A 246 -20.47 27.12 46.35
CA THR A 246 -20.84 28.41 45.78
C THR A 246 -19.62 29.27 45.56
N ARG A 247 -19.83 30.42 44.91
CA ARG A 247 -18.78 31.42 44.72
C ARG A 247 -18.38 32.12 46.02
N PHE A 248 -19.07 31.89 47.15
CA PHE A 248 -18.73 32.51 48.43
C PHE A 248 -18.77 31.52 49.62
N PRO A 249 -17.69 30.74 49.80
CA PRO A 249 -17.49 29.86 50.94
C PRO A 249 -17.29 30.62 52.26
N LEU A 250 -18.05 30.28 53.30
CA LEU A 250 -17.85 30.86 54.63
C LEU A 250 -16.71 30.13 55.35
N GLN A 251 -15.64 30.86 55.69
CA GLN A 251 -14.44 30.29 56.31
C GLN A 251 -14.02 31.05 57.57
N GLY A 252 -13.42 30.33 58.52
CA GLY A 252 -12.91 30.91 59.76
C GLY A 252 -13.96 31.54 60.65
N LYS A 253 -13.60 32.66 61.28
CA LYS A 253 -14.50 33.38 62.19
C LYS A 253 -15.79 33.84 61.50
N HIS A 254 -15.83 33.91 60.16
CA HIS A 254 -17.04 34.23 59.39
C HIS A 254 -18.11 33.13 59.44
N ARG A 255 -17.77 31.88 59.80
CA ARG A 255 -18.77 30.81 60.02
C ARG A 255 -19.62 31.05 61.26
N ALA A 256 -19.11 31.81 62.22
CA ALA A 256 -19.81 32.17 63.46
C ALA A 256 -20.56 33.51 63.34
N VAL A 257 -20.49 34.17 62.18
CA VAL A 257 -21.19 35.44 61.94
C VAL A 257 -22.65 35.15 61.56
N SER A 258 -23.58 35.92 62.14
CA SER A 258 -25.02 35.72 61.90
C SER A 258 -25.39 35.90 60.42
N CYS A 259 -26.31 35.07 59.92
CA CYS A 259 -26.78 35.11 58.53
C CYS A 259 -27.29 36.51 58.11
N LYS A 260 -27.90 37.24 59.06
CA LYS A 260 -28.44 38.59 58.82
C LYS A 260 -27.34 39.62 58.55
N THR A 261 -26.12 39.40 59.02
CA THR A 261 -24.96 40.29 58.79
C THR A 261 -24.54 40.31 57.32
N CYS A 262 -24.80 39.24 56.57
CA CYS A 262 -24.45 39.14 55.14
C CYS A 262 -25.68 39.19 54.21
N HIS A 263 -26.84 38.69 54.65
CA HIS A 263 -28.04 38.59 53.83
C HIS A 263 -29.13 39.64 54.13
N GLY A 264 -28.95 40.46 55.17
CA GLY A 264 -29.96 41.43 55.59
C GLY A 264 -31.25 40.76 56.10
N ALA A 265 -32.40 41.43 55.93
CA ALA A 265 -33.66 41.01 56.53
C ALA A 265 -34.39 39.83 55.85
N LYS A 266 -34.02 39.44 54.61
CA LYS A 266 -34.70 38.36 53.84
C LYS A 266 -33.70 37.32 53.31
N ILE A 267 -33.76 36.10 53.83
CA ILE A 267 -32.91 34.96 53.41
C ILE A 267 -33.60 34.20 52.26
N GLY A 268 -32.86 33.91 51.17
CA GLY A 268 -33.37 33.21 49.98
C GLY A 268 -33.27 34.01 48.67
N LYS A 269 -32.88 35.28 48.73
CA LYS A 269 -32.49 36.10 47.57
C LYS A 269 -31.02 36.48 47.71
N MET A 270 -30.28 36.51 46.59
CA MET A 270 -28.87 36.88 46.57
C MET A 270 -28.66 38.31 47.12
N PRO A 271 -27.77 38.54 48.11
CA PRO A 271 -27.47 39.88 48.61
C PRO A 271 -26.71 40.72 47.57
N THR A 272 -26.89 42.03 47.60
CA THR A 272 -26.27 42.99 46.66
C THR A 272 -24.78 43.30 46.93
N ALA A 273 -24.19 42.72 47.98
CA ALA A 273 -22.78 42.96 48.31
C ALA A 273 -21.83 42.30 47.29
N LYS A 274 -20.73 43.00 46.96
CA LYS A 274 -19.66 42.44 46.11
C LYS A 274 -18.77 41.51 46.93
N PHE A 275 -19.17 40.26 47.01
CA PHE A 275 -18.47 39.18 47.74
C PHE A 275 -17.11 38.75 47.12
N ALA A 276 -16.52 39.55 46.23
CA ALA A 276 -15.35 39.16 45.44
C ALA A 276 -14.01 39.38 46.15
N ASP A 277 -13.92 40.28 47.14
CA ASP A 277 -12.70 40.57 47.90
C ASP A 277 -12.99 40.94 49.37
N CYS A 278 -11.94 40.98 50.20
CA CYS A 278 -12.07 41.40 51.60
C CYS A 278 -12.43 42.88 51.75
N ASP A 279 -12.09 43.69 50.75
CA ASP A 279 -12.20 45.15 50.80
C ASP A 279 -13.66 45.61 50.59
N GLY A 280 -14.50 44.78 49.96
CA GLY A 280 -15.95 44.94 49.94
C GLY A 280 -16.61 44.92 51.33
N CYS A 281 -15.87 44.53 52.38
CA CYS A 281 -16.35 44.50 53.77
C CYS A 281 -15.34 45.04 54.83
N HIS A 282 -14.04 45.20 54.54
CA HIS A 282 -12.97 45.55 55.51
C HIS A 282 -11.92 46.58 54.96
N THR A 283 -11.16 47.27 55.84
CA THR A 283 -10.16 48.32 55.49
C THR A 283 -8.73 48.02 56.01
N SER A 284 -7.63 48.33 55.26
CA SER A 284 -6.24 47.86 55.52
C SER A 284 -5.31 48.78 56.38
N PRO A 285 -4.48 48.23 57.31
CA PRO A 285 -3.57 49.01 58.18
C PRO A 285 -2.13 49.23 57.65
N HIS A 286 -1.68 48.61 56.55
CA HIS A 286 -0.26 48.63 56.11
C HIS A 286 0.14 49.80 55.17
N LYS A 287 -0.76 50.76 54.92
CA LYS A 287 -0.53 51.93 54.04
C LYS A 287 0.15 51.55 52.70
N ASP A 288 1.30 52.14 52.36
CA ASP A 288 1.96 52.02 51.04
C ASP A 288 3.10 50.99 50.98
N GLN A 289 3.46 50.40 52.12
CA GLN A 289 4.67 49.57 52.28
C GLN A 289 4.69 48.33 51.36
N PHE A 290 3.49 47.88 50.94
CA PHE A 290 3.28 46.75 50.04
C PHE A 290 2.68 47.18 48.68
N GLN A 291 2.50 48.48 48.43
CA GLN A 291 1.72 48.96 47.29
C GLN A 291 2.40 48.87 45.91
N LYS A 292 3.71 48.69 45.80
CA LYS A 292 4.37 48.57 44.47
C LYS A 292 4.48 47.13 43.96
N ILE A 293 4.73 46.16 44.83
CA ILE A 293 4.93 44.74 44.45
C ILE A 293 3.72 43.87 44.83
N TRP A 294 2.97 44.26 45.87
CA TRP A 294 1.90 43.47 46.47
C TRP A 294 0.50 44.14 46.36
N LYS A 295 0.36 45.24 45.58
CA LYS A 295 -0.94 45.85 45.21
C LYS A 295 -1.93 44.85 44.58
N LYS A 296 -1.40 43.73 44.06
CA LYS A 296 -2.16 42.66 43.41
C LYS A 296 -2.34 41.40 44.28
N LYS A 297 -1.77 41.34 45.50
CA LYS A 297 -1.88 40.16 46.37
C LYS A 297 -2.89 40.41 47.49
N ALA A 298 -3.83 39.49 47.61
CA ALA A 298 -4.94 39.59 48.53
C ALA A 298 -4.47 39.46 50.01
N CYS A 299 -5.11 40.21 50.91
CA CYS A 299 -4.84 40.29 52.35
C CYS A 299 -4.66 38.92 53.04
N GLN A 300 -5.31 37.90 52.49
CA GLN A 300 -5.32 36.49 52.87
C GLN A 300 -3.93 35.81 52.81
N THR A 301 -2.92 36.47 52.22
CA THR A 301 -1.56 35.93 52.12
C THR A 301 -0.83 35.97 53.46
N CYS A 302 -1.06 37.01 54.25
CA CYS A 302 -0.44 37.20 55.55
C CYS A 302 -1.47 37.11 56.69
N HIS A 303 -2.72 37.48 56.39
CA HIS A 303 -3.85 37.40 57.31
C HIS A 303 -4.74 36.24 56.91
N SER A 304 -5.58 35.76 57.82
CA SER A 304 -6.56 34.74 57.47
C SER A 304 -7.87 35.02 58.18
N THR A 305 -8.93 34.44 57.67
CA THR A 305 -10.26 34.46 58.29
C THR A 305 -10.28 33.87 59.71
N TYR A 306 -9.16 33.26 60.16
CA TYR A 306 -8.95 32.71 61.49
C TYR A 306 -8.04 33.58 62.41
N GLY A 307 -7.31 34.60 61.90
CA GLY A 307 -6.42 35.49 62.69
C GLY A 307 -5.38 36.32 61.89
N TYR A 308 -4.87 37.44 62.47
CA TYR A 308 -4.10 38.50 61.79
C TYR A 308 -2.55 38.49 61.90
N LYS A 309 -1.93 37.93 62.93
CA LYS A 309 -0.45 37.76 62.98
C LYS A 309 -0.11 36.29 62.82
N ASN A 310 0.57 35.96 61.72
CA ASN A 310 0.91 34.57 61.41
C ASN A 310 2.28 34.48 60.74
N LEU A 311 3.36 34.82 61.48
CA LEU A 311 4.73 34.59 61.00
C LEU A 311 5.06 33.10 60.89
N ASN A 312 4.33 32.24 61.60
CA ASN A 312 4.34 30.78 61.41
C ASN A 312 3.78 30.37 60.03
N LYS A 313 3.07 31.27 59.34
CA LYS A 313 2.64 31.06 57.96
C LYS A 313 3.64 31.62 56.94
N PHE A 314 4.62 32.45 57.31
CA PHE A 314 5.63 32.92 56.35
C PHE A 314 6.52 31.73 55.97
N LYS A 315 6.37 31.26 54.74
CA LYS A 315 7.13 30.15 54.20
C LYS A 315 8.11 30.73 53.21
N HIS A 316 9.41 30.70 53.51
CA HIS A 316 10.46 31.33 52.71
C HIS A 316 10.34 30.97 51.21
N ASN A 317 10.06 29.71 50.90
CA ASN A 317 9.95 29.22 49.52
C ASN A 317 8.70 29.70 48.78
N ARG A 318 7.68 30.14 49.52
CA ARG A 318 6.41 30.63 48.98
C ARG A 318 6.41 32.16 48.86
N ASP A 319 6.99 32.82 49.85
CA ASP A 319 6.80 34.25 50.07
C ASP A 319 8.04 35.10 49.73
N ALA A 320 9.22 34.46 49.62
CA ALA A 320 10.45 35.07 49.12
C ALA A 320 10.85 34.47 47.77
N ARG A 321 11.61 35.23 46.97
CA ARG A 321 12.07 34.77 45.64
C ARG A 321 13.13 33.67 45.71
N TYR A 322 13.90 33.64 46.80
CA TYR A 322 14.91 32.61 47.02
C TYR A 322 14.30 31.44 47.81
N GLN A 323 14.26 30.26 47.20
CA GLN A 323 13.71 29.06 47.82
C GLN A 323 14.82 28.31 48.57
N LEU A 324 14.62 28.08 49.86
CA LEU A 324 15.41 27.17 50.68
C LEU A 324 15.06 25.73 50.31
N LEU A 325 16.02 25.04 49.70
CA LEU A 325 15.83 23.66 49.27
C LEU A 325 16.65 22.71 50.16
N GLY A 326 16.15 21.49 50.31
CA GLY A 326 16.75 20.41 51.10
C GLY A 326 17.20 20.83 52.50
N GLN A 327 18.45 20.57 52.88
CA GLN A 327 18.97 20.89 54.22
C GLN A 327 18.95 22.39 54.53
N HIS A 328 18.91 23.28 53.54
CA HIS A 328 18.78 24.73 53.77
C HIS A 328 17.43 25.10 54.41
N THR A 329 16.43 24.21 54.36
CA THR A 329 15.15 24.38 55.10
C THR A 329 15.31 24.24 56.61
N LYS A 330 16.37 23.58 57.08
CA LYS A 330 16.67 23.34 58.49
C LYS A 330 17.70 24.33 59.06
N VAL A 331 18.27 25.17 58.20
CA VAL A 331 19.26 26.17 58.59
C VAL A 331 18.55 27.35 59.27
N ALA A 332 19.06 27.78 60.42
CA ALA A 332 18.49 28.91 61.15
C ALA A 332 18.55 30.20 60.33
N CYS A 333 17.50 31.03 60.41
CA CYS A 333 17.35 32.27 59.65
C CYS A 333 18.59 33.19 59.75
N SER A 334 19.24 33.22 60.93
CA SER A 334 20.44 34.02 61.22
C SER A 334 21.66 33.64 60.40
N SER A 335 21.74 32.39 59.92
CA SER A 335 22.85 31.89 59.10
C SER A 335 22.86 32.53 57.70
N CYS A 336 21.70 33.01 57.24
CA CYS A 336 21.52 33.68 55.95
C CYS A 336 21.22 35.18 56.11
N HIS A 337 20.59 35.58 57.22
CA HIS A 337 20.22 36.95 57.56
C HIS A 337 20.93 37.41 58.84
N PRO A 338 22.25 37.67 58.78
CA PRO A 338 22.98 38.17 59.93
C PRO A 338 22.36 39.49 60.42
N ASN A 339 22.20 39.62 61.74
CA ASN A 339 21.66 40.80 62.44
C ASN A 339 20.20 41.17 62.13
N GLY A 340 19.35 40.21 61.73
CA GLY A 340 17.91 40.44 61.54
C GLY A 340 17.58 41.40 60.37
N ARG A 341 18.56 41.69 59.52
CA ARG A 341 18.40 42.50 58.32
C ARG A 341 17.93 41.62 57.18
N TYR A 342 16.61 41.59 56.98
CA TYR A 342 15.95 40.93 55.86
C TYR A 342 16.11 41.75 54.57
N ARG A 343 17.35 41.99 54.15
CA ARG A 343 17.69 42.74 52.93
C ARG A 343 17.57 41.81 51.72
N TRP A 344 17.01 42.33 50.63
CA TRP A 344 16.75 41.56 49.40
C TRP A 344 18.07 41.27 48.64
N LEU A 345 18.35 39.99 48.34
CA LEU A 345 19.36 39.56 47.37
C LEU A 345 18.71 39.49 45.99
N ALA A 346 19.35 40.08 44.97
CA ALA A 346 18.67 40.46 43.74
C ALA A 346 18.33 39.31 42.76
N SER A 347 18.87 38.12 43.00
CA SER A 347 18.67 36.91 42.19
C SER A 347 18.87 35.66 43.05
N THR A 348 18.51 34.48 42.52
CA THR A 348 18.90 33.20 43.13
C THR A 348 20.42 33.07 43.05
N PRO A 349 21.17 33.18 44.16
CA PRO A 349 22.61 33.06 44.13
C PRO A 349 22.99 31.65 43.67
N ASP A 350 23.96 31.53 42.77
CA ASP A 350 24.56 30.25 42.47
C ASP A 350 25.24 29.69 43.73
N CYS A 351 25.44 28.38 43.81
CA CYS A 351 25.92 27.73 45.04
C CYS A 351 27.28 28.28 45.51
N ASP A 352 28.08 28.79 44.58
CA ASP A 352 29.40 29.39 44.77
C ASP A 352 29.39 30.74 45.51
N VAL A 353 28.26 31.44 45.52
CA VAL A 353 28.08 32.69 46.28
C VAL A 353 28.18 32.44 47.79
N CYS A 354 27.85 31.23 48.24
CA CYS A 354 27.90 30.84 49.65
C CYS A 354 28.83 29.65 49.94
N HIS A 355 29.12 28.77 48.97
CA HIS A 355 29.88 27.52 49.16
C HIS A 355 31.07 27.42 48.20
N LYS A 356 32.28 27.10 48.68
CA LYS A 356 33.50 26.98 47.85
C LYS A 356 33.57 25.62 47.12
N ASP A 357 34.02 25.58 45.85
CA ASP A 357 34.14 24.34 45.06
C ASP A 357 35.27 23.39 45.55
N PRO A 358 34.95 22.17 46.01
CA PRO A 358 35.96 21.18 46.40
C PRO A 358 36.54 20.37 45.23
N HIS A 359 35.95 20.43 44.03
CA HIS A 359 36.31 19.56 42.90
C HIS A 359 37.46 20.09 42.03
N ARG A 360 37.89 21.33 42.25
CA ARG A 360 39.05 21.95 41.59
C ARG A 360 38.94 21.92 40.05
N GLY A 361 37.75 22.12 39.48
CA GLY A 361 37.56 22.20 38.02
C GLY A 361 37.68 20.89 37.23
N LYS A 362 37.54 19.73 37.90
CA LYS A 362 37.52 18.40 37.26
C LYS A 362 36.28 18.09 36.42
N TYR A 363 35.27 18.97 36.44
CA TYR A 363 34.00 18.85 35.72
C TYR A 363 33.84 20.02 34.73
N GLU A 364 33.16 19.81 33.59
CA GLU A 364 32.78 20.87 32.63
C GLU A 364 31.83 21.89 33.27
N PRO A 365 31.61 23.10 32.67
CA PRO A 365 30.79 24.15 33.26
C PRO A 365 29.32 23.70 33.40
N GLN A 366 29.06 23.01 34.50
CA GLN A 366 27.77 22.50 34.91
C GLN A 366 27.46 23.12 36.26
N LYS A 367 26.22 23.58 36.45
CA LYS A 367 25.76 24.09 37.74
C LYS A 367 25.93 22.99 38.80
N CYS A 368 26.34 23.36 40.02
CA CYS A 368 26.52 22.40 41.12
C CYS A 368 25.28 21.52 41.32
N SER A 369 24.10 22.08 41.07
CA SER A 369 22.79 21.42 41.12
C SER A 369 22.58 20.30 40.09
N SER A 370 23.44 20.16 39.08
CA SER A 370 23.40 19.06 38.11
C SER A 370 23.88 17.73 38.71
N CYS A 371 24.74 17.78 39.72
CA CYS A 371 25.27 16.59 40.39
C CYS A 371 24.87 16.55 41.86
N HIS A 372 24.91 17.70 42.54
CA HIS A 372 24.52 17.84 43.93
C HIS A 372 23.06 18.24 44.02
N ASN A 373 22.41 17.82 45.09
CA ASN A 373 21.09 18.32 45.40
C ASN A 373 21.15 19.05 46.73
N PHE A 374 20.03 19.68 47.07
CA PHE A 374 19.97 20.46 48.28
C PHE A 374 19.87 19.61 49.56
N ASP A 375 19.64 18.29 49.45
CA ASP A 375 19.54 17.35 50.57
C ASP A 375 20.91 16.83 51.05
N GLY A 376 21.94 16.98 50.21
CA GLY A 376 23.33 16.70 50.53
C GLY A 376 24.24 16.77 49.29
N PHE A 377 25.49 17.18 49.50
CA PHE A 377 26.50 17.25 48.43
C PHE A 377 27.03 15.87 48.01
N SER A 378 26.67 14.77 48.67
CA SER A 378 27.08 13.41 48.33
C SER A 378 25.99 12.68 47.53
N SER A 379 25.85 13.04 46.26
CA SER A 379 24.94 12.37 45.34
C SER A 379 25.65 11.21 44.62
N LYS A 380 25.10 10.00 44.75
CA LYS A 380 25.61 8.77 44.12
C LYS A 380 24.98 8.47 42.74
N LYS A 381 24.07 9.31 42.25
CA LYS A 381 23.24 9.01 41.07
C LYS A 381 23.21 10.20 40.12
N PHE A 382 23.98 10.12 39.06
CA PHE A 382 23.99 11.07 37.96
C PHE A 382 23.11 10.53 36.81
N ASP A 383 22.16 11.35 36.35
CA ASP A 383 21.19 10.98 35.32
C ASP A 383 21.72 11.32 33.91
N HIS A 384 22.15 10.30 33.18
CA HIS A 384 22.67 10.46 31.82
C HIS A 384 21.61 10.87 30.80
N SER A 385 20.31 10.72 31.08
CA SER A 385 19.25 11.11 30.14
C SER A 385 19.23 12.61 29.84
N LYS A 386 19.85 13.42 30.70
CA LYS A 386 19.97 14.87 30.57
C LYS A 386 21.25 15.32 29.86
N THR A 387 22.06 14.37 29.40
CA THR A 387 23.32 14.64 28.73
C THR A 387 23.20 14.42 27.23
N ARG A 388 24.24 14.81 26.48
CA ARG A 388 24.35 14.53 25.04
C ARG A 388 24.45 13.04 24.72
N PHE A 389 24.69 12.17 25.72
CA PHE A 389 24.76 10.73 25.56
C PHE A 389 23.81 9.99 26.52
N PRO A 390 22.51 9.88 26.18
CA PRO A 390 21.55 9.13 26.99
C PRO A 390 21.91 7.63 27.01
N LEU A 391 22.14 7.07 28.19
CA LEU A 391 22.38 5.62 28.32
C LEU A 391 21.08 4.85 28.06
N VAL A 392 21.10 3.99 27.04
CA VAL A 392 20.00 3.10 26.65
C VAL A 392 20.41 1.63 26.78
N GLY A 393 19.43 0.73 26.86
CA GLY A 393 19.67 -0.72 26.97
C GLY A 393 20.71 -1.10 28.03
N LYS A 394 21.69 -1.91 27.60
CA LYS A 394 22.76 -2.43 28.46
C LYS A 394 23.71 -1.34 28.98
N HIS A 395 23.87 -0.19 28.30
CA HIS A 395 24.72 0.90 28.77
C HIS A 395 24.25 1.49 30.11
N LYS A 396 22.95 1.35 30.46
CA LYS A 396 22.42 1.76 31.77
C LYS A 396 23.03 1.01 32.95
N ALA A 397 23.57 -0.19 32.73
CA ALA A 397 24.14 -1.04 33.77
C ALA A 397 25.68 -0.94 33.86
N VAL A 398 26.33 -0.16 33.00
CA VAL A 398 27.79 -0.02 32.96
C VAL A 398 28.26 0.91 34.09
N ALA A 399 29.32 0.52 34.80
CA ALA A 399 29.89 1.33 35.87
C ALA A 399 30.53 2.63 35.31
N CYS A 400 30.38 3.75 36.01
CA CYS A 400 30.85 5.06 35.56
C CYS A 400 32.35 5.08 35.19
N LYS A 401 33.18 4.34 35.94
CA LYS A 401 34.63 4.23 35.71
C LYS A 401 35.01 3.56 34.39
N SER A 402 34.11 2.77 33.80
CA SER A 402 34.35 2.09 32.54
C SER A 402 34.34 3.06 31.35
N CYS A 403 33.64 4.19 31.46
CA CYS A 403 33.67 5.25 30.46
C CYS A 403 34.58 6.42 30.89
N HIS A 404 34.57 6.77 32.18
CA HIS A 404 35.33 7.90 32.73
C HIS A 404 36.65 7.46 33.41
N GLY A 405 37.58 6.91 32.62
CA GLY A 405 38.91 6.54 33.08
C GLY A 405 39.67 7.73 33.69
N GLY A 406 40.31 7.55 34.86
CA GLY A 406 41.09 8.60 35.53
C GLY A 406 40.29 9.61 36.37
N GLY A 407 38.98 9.42 36.54
CA GLY A 407 38.14 10.27 37.41
C GLY A 407 37.87 11.66 36.83
N THR A 408 38.10 11.84 35.53
CA THR A 408 37.73 13.05 34.78
C THR A 408 36.41 12.80 34.06
N TYR A 409 35.39 13.60 34.38
CA TYR A 409 34.02 13.42 33.90
C TYR A 409 33.63 14.42 32.80
N LYS A 410 34.63 15.06 32.19
CA LYS A 410 34.48 16.01 31.08
C LYS A 410 35.13 15.50 29.79
N GLY A 411 34.55 15.90 28.66
CA GLY A 411 35.20 15.80 27.34
C GLY A 411 35.14 14.44 26.64
N LEU A 412 34.36 13.47 27.12
CA LEU A 412 34.09 12.25 26.36
C LEU A 412 33.21 12.58 25.15
N THR A 413 33.52 11.95 24.01
CA THR A 413 32.75 12.06 22.78
C THR A 413 31.48 11.22 22.86
N THR A 414 30.57 11.41 21.90
CA THR A 414 29.38 10.57 21.72
C THR A 414 29.58 9.47 20.67
N ASP A 415 30.78 9.38 20.10
CA ASP A 415 31.07 8.50 18.98
C ASP A 415 31.25 7.07 19.48
N CYS A 416 30.55 6.12 18.84
CA CYS A 416 30.56 4.73 19.30
C CYS A 416 31.98 4.13 19.33
N LYS A 417 32.82 4.49 18.34
CA LYS A 417 34.20 4.00 18.17
C LYS A 417 35.17 4.40 19.30
N ASP A 418 34.85 5.44 20.06
CA ASP A 418 35.72 5.92 21.12
C ASP A 418 35.57 5.08 22.40
N CYS A 419 34.51 4.26 22.46
CA CYS A 419 34.26 3.30 23.54
C CYS A 419 34.23 1.84 23.05
N HIS A 420 33.82 1.60 21.81
CA HIS A 420 33.65 0.27 21.22
C HIS A 420 34.61 0.08 20.05
N ASN A 421 35.19 -1.11 19.97
CA ASN A 421 36.02 -1.45 18.81
C ASN A 421 35.14 -1.63 17.58
N ASP A 422 35.56 -1.05 16.45
CA ASP A 422 34.93 -1.33 15.17
C ASP A 422 35.44 -2.67 14.60
N TYR A 423 34.62 -3.70 14.76
CA TYR A 423 34.89 -5.04 14.23
C TYR A 423 34.91 -5.09 12.69
N HIS A 424 34.41 -4.05 12.01
CA HIS A 424 34.42 -3.95 10.55
C HIS A 424 35.68 -3.25 10.01
N GLN A 425 36.62 -2.86 10.89
CA GLN A 425 37.90 -2.25 10.51
C GLN A 425 37.74 -1.00 9.62
N GLY A 426 36.75 -0.16 9.90
CA GLY A 426 36.49 1.09 9.18
C GLY A 426 35.73 0.93 7.86
N GLN A 427 35.36 -0.30 7.47
CA GLN A 427 34.73 -0.56 6.19
C GLN A 427 33.33 0.07 6.07
N LEU A 428 32.59 0.26 7.17
CA LEU A 428 31.19 0.71 7.14
C LEU A 428 30.98 2.16 7.62
N GLY A 429 32.04 2.90 7.92
CA GLY A 429 31.95 4.27 8.45
C GLY A 429 31.48 4.35 9.90
N ASN A 430 31.14 5.54 10.38
CA ASN A 430 30.87 5.80 11.81
C ASN A 430 29.36 5.79 12.19
N GLU A 431 28.45 5.53 11.24
CA GLU A 431 27.00 5.52 11.49
C GLU A 431 26.51 4.16 12.01
N CYS A 432 27.07 3.69 13.14
CA CYS A 432 26.81 2.35 13.67
C CYS A 432 25.31 2.05 13.88
N VAL A 433 24.52 3.07 14.26
CA VAL A 433 23.08 2.95 14.56
C VAL A 433 22.20 2.62 13.36
N ARG A 434 22.72 2.70 12.13
CA ARG A 434 22.00 2.24 10.92
C ARG A 434 21.86 0.72 10.88
N CYS A 435 22.76 0.01 11.54
CA CYS A 435 22.79 -1.45 11.56
C CYS A 435 22.64 -1.98 12.99
N HIS A 436 23.34 -1.40 13.95
CA HIS A 436 23.40 -1.87 15.33
C HIS A 436 22.50 -1.06 16.26
N ALA A 437 21.49 -1.71 16.83
CA ALA A 437 20.63 -1.04 17.79
C ALA A 437 21.38 -0.78 19.12
N PRO A 438 21.35 0.45 19.67
CA PRO A 438 22.06 0.76 20.91
C PRO A 438 21.46 0.06 22.14
N ILE A 439 20.26 -0.54 22.02
CA ILE A 439 19.64 -1.33 23.08
C ILE A 439 20.23 -2.74 23.20
N ALA A 440 20.60 -3.32 22.05
CA ALA A 440 21.20 -4.63 21.89
C ALA A 440 22.07 -4.60 20.62
N PHE A 441 23.37 -4.35 20.78
CA PHE A 441 24.26 -4.07 19.64
C PHE A 441 24.38 -5.24 18.65
N ASN A 442 24.14 -6.47 19.11
CA ASN A 442 24.15 -7.68 18.28
C ASN A 442 22.83 -7.91 17.52
N ASP A 443 21.80 -7.10 17.78
CA ASP A 443 20.54 -7.12 17.05
C ASP A 443 20.68 -6.18 15.83
N ILE A 444 20.92 -6.80 14.67
CA ILE A 444 21.21 -6.10 13.42
C ILE A 444 19.92 -5.90 12.65
N ALA A 445 19.41 -4.67 12.66
CA ALA A 445 18.16 -4.29 11.98
C ALA A 445 18.40 -3.73 10.56
N PHE A 446 19.46 -4.19 9.88
CA PHE A 446 19.83 -3.73 8.55
C PHE A 446 19.11 -4.54 7.46
N ASP A 447 18.41 -3.83 6.57
CA ASP A 447 17.84 -4.42 5.35
C ASP A 447 18.78 -4.20 4.16
N HIS A 448 19.32 -5.31 3.65
CA HIS A 448 20.28 -5.32 2.54
C HIS A 448 19.67 -4.81 1.23
N ASN A 449 18.37 -5.02 1.00
CA ASN A 449 17.70 -4.67 -0.25
C ASN A 449 17.37 -3.17 -0.37
N THR A 450 17.42 -2.44 0.74
CA THR A 450 17.23 -0.99 0.79
C THR A 450 18.53 -0.25 1.09
N GLY A 451 19.47 -0.88 1.82
CA GLY A 451 20.71 -0.27 2.26
C GLY A 451 21.97 -0.58 1.45
N ALA A 452 21.93 -1.53 0.50
CA ALA A 452 23.09 -1.95 -0.27
C ALA A 452 22.82 -2.05 -1.79
N ARG A 453 23.90 -2.09 -2.58
CA ARG A 453 23.83 -2.16 -4.06
C ARG A 453 23.46 -3.53 -4.58
N PHE A 454 23.83 -4.58 -3.86
CA PHE A 454 23.51 -5.96 -4.21
C PHE A 454 22.20 -6.33 -3.57
N ARG A 455 21.24 -6.77 -4.38
CA ARG A 455 19.96 -7.24 -3.86
C ARG A 455 20.10 -8.71 -3.48
N LEU A 456 19.66 -9.04 -2.27
CA LEU A 456 19.50 -10.42 -1.85
C LEU A 456 18.15 -10.91 -2.37
N ASP A 457 18.20 -11.87 -3.28
CA ASP A 457 17.04 -12.56 -3.84
C ASP A 457 17.36 -14.06 -4.08
N GLY A 458 16.32 -14.84 -4.40
CA GLY A 458 16.43 -16.28 -4.57
C GLY A 458 17.02 -16.96 -3.34
N LYS A 459 18.00 -17.84 -3.55
CA LYS A 459 18.69 -18.57 -2.47
C LYS A 459 19.60 -17.71 -1.61
N HIS A 460 19.99 -16.51 -2.06
CA HIS A 460 20.82 -15.61 -1.24
C HIS A 460 20.08 -15.03 -0.04
N LEU A 461 18.74 -15.08 -0.01
CA LEU A 461 17.93 -14.67 1.14
C LEU A 461 18.10 -15.59 2.36
N GLU A 462 18.52 -16.83 2.15
CA GLU A 462 18.74 -17.83 3.21
C GLU A 462 20.14 -17.68 3.86
N ASN A 463 21.01 -16.84 3.29
CA ASN A 463 22.39 -16.69 3.76
C ASN A 463 22.51 -15.74 4.95
N THR A 464 23.31 -16.16 5.92
CA THR A 464 23.80 -15.31 7.01
C THR A 464 24.87 -14.32 6.52
N CYS A 465 25.03 -13.19 7.20
CA CYS A 465 25.94 -12.12 6.78
C CYS A 465 27.37 -12.63 6.50
N ASN A 466 27.89 -13.51 7.36
CA ASN A 466 29.28 -14.00 7.27
C ASN A 466 29.52 -14.99 6.14
N GLN A 467 28.46 -15.59 5.57
CA GLN A 467 28.59 -16.45 4.39
C GLN A 467 28.91 -15.62 3.14
N CYS A 468 28.44 -14.37 3.08
CA CYS A 468 28.76 -13.45 2.00
C CYS A 468 29.93 -12.51 2.37
N HIS A 469 30.06 -12.12 3.64
CA HIS A 469 31.12 -11.24 4.14
C HIS A 469 32.26 -12.03 4.79
N TRP A 470 32.81 -13.00 4.06
CA TRP A 470 33.87 -13.87 4.58
C TRP A 470 35.11 -13.07 4.99
N GLY A 471 35.78 -13.50 6.05
CA GLY A 471 36.95 -12.82 6.60
C GLY A 471 36.68 -11.40 7.12
N GLY A 472 35.41 -11.03 7.32
CA GLY A 472 35.03 -9.68 7.77
C GLY A 472 35.10 -8.63 6.68
N LYS A 473 35.04 -9.01 5.39
CA LYS A 473 35.02 -8.07 4.27
C LYS A 473 33.59 -7.66 3.92
N TYR A 474 33.26 -6.40 4.17
CA TYR A 474 31.93 -5.81 3.93
C TYR A 474 31.87 -4.92 2.69
N LYS A 475 33.02 -4.53 2.14
CA LYS A 475 33.12 -3.78 0.87
C LYS A 475 33.83 -4.61 -0.20
N PHE A 476 33.19 -4.77 -1.36
CA PHE A 476 33.77 -5.42 -2.54
C PHE A 476 34.03 -4.37 -3.62
N GLU A 477 35.19 -4.42 -4.29
CA GLU A 477 35.54 -3.48 -5.37
C GLU A 477 34.72 -3.73 -6.64
N ALA A 478 34.46 -5.00 -6.94
CA ALA A 478 33.53 -5.44 -7.97
C ALA A 478 32.70 -6.59 -7.39
N LEU A 479 31.42 -6.60 -7.68
CA LEU A 479 30.50 -7.63 -7.19
C LEU A 479 29.80 -8.28 -8.36
N ASN A 480 30.30 -9.45 -8.72
CA ASN A 480 29.77 -10.33 -9.76
C ASN A 480 29.71 -11.76 -9.24
N CYS A 481 29.05 -12.67 -9.95
CA CYS A 481 28.89 -14.05 -9.53
C CYS A 481 30.23 -14.72 -9.21
N SER A 482 31.25 -14.50 -10.06
CA SER A 482 32.60 -15.06 -9.90
C SER A 482 33.39 -14.52 -8.70
N THR A 483 32.90 -13.45 -8.05
CA THR A 483 33.53 -12.91 -6.83
C THR A 483 33.33 -13.85 -5.64
N CYS A 484 32.22 -14.60 -5.64
CA CYS A 484 31.81 -15.47 -4.54
C CYS A 484 31.71 -16.94 -4.95
N HIS A 485 31.29 -17.20 -6.19
CA HIS A 485 31.11 -18.55 -6.71
C HIS A 485 32.33 -18.95 -7.54
N ALA A 486 32.87 -20.13 -7.25
CA ALA A 486 33.91 -20.74 -8.06
C ALA A 486 33.35 -21.10 -9.44
N ASP A 487 34.07 -20.73 -10.50
CA ASP A 487 33.72 -21.15 -11.85
C ASP A 487 34.09 -22.62 -12.04
N VAL A 488 33.09 -23.50 -12.00
CA VAL A 488 33.26 -24.94 -12.24
C VAL A 488 33.61 -25.26 -13.69
N HIS A 489 33.48 -24.29 -14.59
CA HIS A 489 33.79 -24.45 -16.01
C HIS A 489 35.24 -24.10 -16.35
N ASN A 490 36.08 -23.77 -15.35
CA ASN A 490 37.50 -23.46 -15.56
C ASN A 490 37.76 -22.34 -16.59
N GLY A 491 36.88 -21.34 -16.66
CA GLY A 491 37.04 -20.16 -17.52
C GLY A 491 36.58 -20.34 -18.97
N THR A 492 35.98 -21.47 -19.35
CA THR A 492 35.58 -21.74 -20.74
C THR A 492 34.39 -20.90 -21.23
N HIS A 493 33.61 -20.29 -20.32
CA HIS A 493 32.34 -19.61 -20.64
C HIS A 493 32.26 -18.13 -20.24
N GLY A 494 33.39 -17.48 -19.93
CA GLY A 494 33.42 -16.06 -19.56
C GLY A 494 32.87 -15.79 -18.15
N LYS A 495 32.60 -14.52 -17.82
CA LYS A 495 32.20 -14.07 -16.47
C LYS A 495 30.74 -13.64 -16.33
N GLU A 496 29.96 -13.71 -17.42
CA GLU A 496 28.54 -13.34 -17.49
C GLU A 496 27.67 -14.54 -17.06
N CYS A 497 27.86 -15.00 -15.82
CA CYS A 497 27.23 -16.22 -15.31
C CYS A 497 25.70 -16.12 -15.27
N ASP A 498 25.16 -14.90 -15.09
CA ASP A 498 23.74 -14.57 -15.05
C ASP A 498 23.01 -14.79 -16.38
N ARG A 499 23.75 -15.01 -17.46
CA ARG A 499 23.16 -15.46 -18.73
C ARG A 499 22.62 -16.86 -18.61
N CYS A 500 23.29 -17.77 -17.90
CA CYS A 500 22.87 -19.17 -17.84
C CYS A 500 22.38 -19.60 -16.44
N HIS A 501 22.82 -18.91 -15.40
CA HIS A 501 22.52 -19.23 -14.00
C HIS A 501 21.69 -18.13 -13.36
N THR A 502 20.81 -18.48 -12.42
CA THR A 502 19.97 -17.51 -11.71
C THR A 502 20.26 -17.53 -10.22
N THR A 503 19.83 -16.50 -9.49
CA THR A 503 19.96 -16.46 -8.03
C THR A 503 19.08 -17.49 -7.32
N SER A 504 18.17 -18.17 -8.03
CA SER A 504 17.38 -19.29 -7.53
C SER A 504 18.11 -20.65 -7.63
N GLY A 505 19.18 -20.74 -8.42
CA GLY A 505 19.98 -21.97 -8.58
C GLY A 505 20.93 -21.95 -9.78
N PHE A 506 22.02 -22.72 -9.69
CA PHE A 506 23.00 -22.92 -10.77
C PHE A 506 22.63 -24.06 -11.73
N GLU A 507 21.62 -24.85 -11.40
CA GLU A 507 21.10 -25.88 -12.29
C GLU A 507 20.44 -25.24 -13.52
N MET A 508 20.96 -25.56 -14.70
CA MET A 508 20.32 -25.20 -15.96
C MET A 508 19.11 -26.13 -16.17
N LYS A 509 17.90 -25.58 -16.07
CA LYS A 509 16.68 -26.28 -16.49
C LYS A 509 16.30 -25.77 -17.88
N ASP A 510 16.43 -26.65 -18.87
CA ASP A 510 16.02 -26.61 -20.27
C ASP A 510 15.77 -25.25 -20.97
N GLY A 511 16.45 -25.06 -22.10
CA GLY A 511 16.08 -24.10 -23.16
C GLY A 511 16.77 -22.73 -23.08
N PHE A 512 17.94 -22.57 -23.72
CA PHE A 512 18.64 -21.27 -23.77
C PHE A 512 19.02 -20.80 -25.18
N HIS A 513 18.14 -21.00 -26.15
CA HIS A 513 18.30 -20.45 -27.51
C HIS A 513 17.25 -19.37 -27.86
N GLU A 514 16.54 -18.80 -26.89
CA GLU A 514 15.47 -17.80 -27.15
C GLU A 514 16.00 -16.37 -27.36
N PHE A 515 16.82 -16.16 -28.39
CA PHE A 515 17.30 -14.82 -28.76
C PHE A 515 16.98 -14.49 -30.22
N GLY A 516 15.95 -13.66 -30.45
CA GLY A 516 15.64 -13.08 -31.76
C GLY A 516 15.25 -14.11 -32.83
N GLU A 517 15.80 -13.97 -34.04
CA GLU A 517 15.55 -14.89 -35.19
C GLU A 517 16.11 -16.31 -34.98
N TYR A 518 16.84 -16.53 -33.88
CA TYR A 518 17.65 -17.72 -33.64
C TYR A 518 17.06 -18.67 -32.60
N THR A 519 15.77 -18.53 -32.29
CA THR A 519 15.04 -19.50 -31.49
C THR A 519 14.96 -20.83 -32.21
N LEU A 520 15.60 -21.86 -31.63
CA LEU A 520 15.44 -23.24 -32.04
C LEU A 520 13.97 -23.65 -31.80
N LYS A 521 13.28 -24.06 -32.85
CA LYS A 521 11.87 -24.48 -32.84
C LYS A 521 11.72 -25.86 -33.47
N GLY A 522 10.62 -26.54 -33.14
CA GLY A 522 10.33 -27.87 -33.67
C GLY A 522 11.39 -28.88 -33.23
N VAL A 523 11.83 -29.76 -34.13
CA VAL A 523 12.79 -30.81 -33.80
C VAL A 523 14.14 -30.29 -33.28
N HIS A 524 14.53 -29.07 -33.66
CA HIS A 524 15.81 -28.48 -33.25
C HIS A 524 15.89 -28.16 -31.75
N ASN A 525 14.76 -27.96 -31.07
CA ASN A 525 14.75 -27.74 -29.62
C ASN A 525 14.76 -29.04 -28.80
N GLN A 526 14.70 -30.18 -29.46
CA GLN A 526 14.73 -31.52 -28.86
C GLN A 526 16.09 -32.22 -29.06
N LEU A 527 17.04 -31.57 -29.74
CA LEU A 527 18.36 -32.13 -30.00
C LEU A 527 19.26 -31.95 -28.78
N GLU A 528 20.05 -33.00 -28.50
CA GLU A 528 21.12 -32.94 -27.50
C GLU A 528 22.12 -31.84 -27.85
N CYS A 529 22.62 -31.13 -26.83
CA CYS A 529 23.50 -29.97 -27.03
C CYS A 529 24.77 -30.34 -27.81
N SER A 530 25.27 -31.56 -27.62
CA SER A 530 26.46 -32.10 -28.29
C SER A 530 26.29 -32.29 -29.80
N THR A 531 25.04 -32.31 -30.28
CA THR A 531 24.71 -32.38 -31.72
C THR A 531 25.17 -31.12 -32.45
N CYS A 532 25.12 -29.97 -31.77
CA CYS A 532 25.44 -28.67 -32.35
C CYS A 532 26.72 -28.05 -31.76
N HIS A 533 27.06 -28.38 -30.52
CA HIS A 533 28.21 -27.84 -29.81
C HIS A 533 29.23 -28.92 -29.49
N ASN A 534 30.48 -28.71 -29.87
CA ASN A 534 31.56 -29.62 -29.52
C ASN A 534 31.82 -29.57 -27.99
N PRO A 535 31.66 -30.69 -27.25
CA PRO A 535 31.84 -30.72 -25.80
C PRO A 535 33.26 -30.34 -25.31
N LYS A 536 34.25 -30.38 -26.21
CA LYS A 536 35.66 -30.06 -25.91
C LYS A 536 36.05 -28.64 -26.30
N GLN A 537 35.13 -27.83 -26.81
CA GLN A 537 35.38 -26.46 -27.26
C GLN A 537 34.44 -25.49 -26.54
N PRO A 538 34.85 -24.23 -26.35
CA PRO A 538 33.93 -23.19 -25.86
C PRO A 538 32.71 -23.10 -26.77
N VAL A 539 31.52 -23.04 -26.17
CA VAL A 539 30.27 -22.78 -26.90
C VAL A 539 30.36 -21.38 -27.50
N ARG A 540 30.67 -21.31 -28.79
CA ARG A 540 30.75 -20.09 -29.59
C ARG A 540 29.55 -20.01 -30.53
N ALA A 541 29.14 -18.79 -30.87
CA ALA A 541 28.16 -18.56 -31.91
C ALA A 541 28.67 -19.16 -33.23
N HIS A 542 27.95 -20.14 -33.77
CA HIS A 542 28.19 -20.65 -35.13
C HIS A 542 27.54 -19.71 -36.16
N PRO A 543 28.02 -19.64 -37.41
CA PRO A 543 27.30 -19.00 -38.50
C PRO A 543 25.97 -19.74 -38.74
N MET A 544 24.87 -19.16 -38.27
CA MET A 544 23.51 -19.73 -38.21
C MET A 544 22.79 -19.78 -39.57
N GLN A 545 23.49 -20.05 -40.67
CA GLN A 545 22.83 -20.34 -41.95
C GLN A 545 22.41 -21.81 -41.96
N CYS A 546 21.21 -22.11 -42.46
CA CYS A 546 20.70 -23.49 -42.56
C CYS A 546 21.68 -24.38 -43.34
N SER A 547 22.32 -23.82 -44.37
CA SER A 547 23.32 -24.47 -45.23
C SER A 547 24.63 -24.85 -44.52
N SER A 548 24.91 -24.28 -43.34
CA SER A 548 26.06 -24.67 -42.53
C SER A 548 25.94 -26.10 -41.97
N CYS A 549 24.69 -26.60 -41.85
CA CYS A 549 24.41 -27.93 -41.29
C CYS A 549 23.58 -28.81 -42.23
N HIS A 550 22.73 -28.22 -43.07
CA HIS A 550 21.87 -28.92 -44.01
C HIS A 550 22.39 -28.77 -45.45
N GLN A 551 22.33 -29.86 -46.22
CA GLN A 551 22.63 -29.81 -47.64
C GLN A 551 21.44 -29.21 -48.41
N ASP A 552 21.70 -28.21 -49.26
CA ASP A 552 20.66 -27.61 -50.11
C ASP A 552 20.27 -28.55 -51.26
N PRO A 553 19.03 -29.07 -51.30
CA PRO A 553 18.56 -29.91 -52.40
C PRO A 553 18.33 -29.11 -53.71
N HIS A 554 18.28 -27.78 -53.66
CA HIS A 554 18.09 -26.93 -54.83
C HIS A 554 19.41 -26.60 -55.56
N MET A 555 20.55 -27.06 -55.05
CA MET A 555 21.89 -26.85 -55.63
C MET A 555 22.26 -25.37 -55.85
N GLY A 556 21.75 -24.47 -54.99
CA GLY A 556 22.01 -23.03 -55.09
C GLY A 556 21.21 -22.32 -56.19
N SER A 557 20.24 -22.98 -56.83
CA SER A 557 19.34 -22.35 -57.81
C SER A 557 18.35 -21.35 -57.18
N LEU A 558 18.28 -21.29 -55.86
CA LEU A 558 17.40 -20.41 -55.08
C LEU A 558 18.22 -19.62 -54.04
N SER A 559 17.59 -18.63 -53.40
CA SER A 559 18.19 -17.84 -52.32
C SER A 559 18.67 -18.74 -51.16
N ASN A 560 19.74 -18.30 -50.47
CA ASN A 560 20.22 -18.93 -49.23
C ASN A 560 19.28 -18.70 -48.03
N SER A 561 18.21 -17.92 -48.20
CA SER A 561 17.16 -17.68 -47.19
C SER A 561 16.15 -18.82 -47.15
N CYS A 562 16.56 -19.99 -46.65
CA CYS A 562 15.70 -21.19 -46.62
C CYS A 562 14.35 -20.96 -45.90
N TYR A 563 14.30 -20.03 -44.95
CA TYR A 563 13.11 -19.69 -44.16
C TYR A 563 11.99 -19.00 -44.95
N GLU A 564 12.27 -18.54 -46.17
CA GLU A 564 11.24 -17.98 -47.07
C GLU A 564 10.26 -19.07 -47.54
N CYS A 565 10.74 -20.32 -47.61
CA CYS A 565 9.99 -21.46 -48.14
C CYS A 565 9.86 -22.62 -47.16
N HIS A 566 10.79 -22.77 -46.21
CA HIS A 566 10.84 -23.90 -45.27
C HIS A 566 10.75 -23.41 -43.83
N SER A 567 10.32 -24.27 -42.90
CA SER A 567 10.24 -23.92 -41.48
C SER A 567 11.10 -24.86 -40.62
N GLN A 568 11.48 -24.39 -39.43
CA GLN A 568 12.17 -25.23 -38.44
C GLN A 568 11.29 -26.37 -37.88
N ILE A 569 9.97 -26.32 -38.09
CA ILE A 569 9.00 -27.31 -37.62
C ILE A 569 8.82 -28.43 -38.65
N SER A 570 8.70 -28.06 -39.93
CA SER A 570 8.63 -29.01 -41.05
C SER A 570 9.29 -28.43 -42.31
N TRP A 571 10.02 -29.27 -43.02
CA TRP A 571 10.67 -28.93 -44.29
C TRP A 571 9.73 -29.05 -45.49
N ASN A 572 8.79 -30.01 -45.46
CA ASN A 572 7.81 -30.24 -46.51
C ASN A 572 6.38 -30.29 -45.94
N PRO A 573 5.36 -29.77 -46.66
CA PRO A 573 5.48 -29.01 -47.92
C PRO A 573 6.11 -27.62 -47.71
N ALA A 574 6.74 -27.08 -48.74
CA ALA A 574 7.23 -25.70 -48.73
C ALA A 574 6.06 -24.71 -48.74
N THR A 575 6.25 -23.53 -48.15
CA THR A 575 5.26 -22.44 -48.10
C THR A 575 5.17 -21.63 -49.39
N PHE A 576 6.01 -21.95 -50.38
CA PHE A 576 6.06 -21.26 -51.67
C PHE A 576 4.76 -21.43 -52.47
N MET A 577 4.20 -20.32 -52.95
CA MET A 577 2.98 -20.31 -53.77
C MET A 577 3.25 -19.77 -55.17
N HIS A 578 2.97 -20.57 -56.21
CA HIS A 578 3.18 -20.20 -57.62
C HIS A 578 2.34 -19.01 -58.08
N ASN A 579 1.23 -18.68 -57.39
CA ASN A 579 0.43 -17.52 -57.73
C ASN A 579 1.12 -16.17 -57.49
N GLN A 580 2.29 -16.20 -56.84
CA GLN A 580 3.13 -15.02 -56.63
C GLN A 580 4.12 -14.79 -57.79
N THR A 581 4.31 -15.76 -58.68
CA THR A 581 5.26 -15.66 -59.80
C THR A 581 4.60 -15.24 -61.12
N GLY A 582 3.30 -14.92 -61.10
CA GLY A 582 2.51 -14.60 -62.29
C GLY A 582 2.09 -15.82 -63.11
N PHE A 583 2.40 -17.04 -62.66
CA PHE A 583 2.01 -18.29 -63.29
C PHE A 583 1.18 -19.15 -62.33
N ASP A 584 -0.13 -18.91 -62.32
CA ASP A 584 -1.07 -19.61 -61.44
C ASP A 584 -1.23 -21.07 -61.87
N LEU A 585 -0.71 -22.00 -61.07
CA LEU A 585 -1.01 -23.42 -61.24
C LEU A 585 -2.50 -23.64 -61.00
N THR A 586 -3.22 -23.96 -62.08
CA THR A 586 -4.66 -24.21 -62.09
C THR A 586 -4.94 -25.54 -62.80
N GLY A 587 -6.17 -26.07 -62.69
CA GLY A 587 -6.50 -27.35 -63.32
C GLY A 587 -5.66 -28.52 -62.78
N ALA A 588 -5.19 -29.36 -63.70
CA ALA A 588 -4.33 -30.51 -63.45
C ALA A 588 -2.89 -30.10 -63.09
N HIS A 589 -2.42 -28.91 -63.50
CA HIS A 589 -1.07 -28.43 -63.21
C HIS A 589 -0.78 -28.21 -61.72
N ARG A 590 -1.82 -28.22 -60.86
CA ARG A 590 -1.71 -28.13 -59.39
C ARG A 590 -1.15 -29.37 -58.71
N PHE A 591 -1.12 -30.50 -59.42
CA PHE A 591 -0.70 -31.79 -58.88
C PHE A 591 0.61 -32.31 -59.51
N LEU A 592 1.27 -31.49 -60.33
CA LEU A 592 2.54 -31.83 -60.94
C LEU A 592 3.67 -31.66 -59.93
N ASP A 593 4.68 -32.53 -60.04
CA ASP A 593 5.90 -32.36 -59.27
C ASP A 593 6.70 -31.18 -59.81
N CYS A 594 7.45 -30.50 -58.94
CA CYS A 594 8.25 -29.34 -59.34
C CYS A 594 9.19 -29.66 -60.52
N ALA A 595 9.70 -30.89 -60.59
CA ALA A 595 10.62 -31.36 -61.63
C ALA A 595 9.94 -31.62 -62.99
N ASP A 596 8.61 -31.65 -63.05
CA ASP A 596 7.88 -31.78 -64.31
C ASP A 596 7.98 -30.50 -65.13
N CYS A 597 7.94 -29.36 -64.45
CA CYS A 597 8.15 -28.03 -65.04
C CYS A 597 9.63 -27.60 -64.95
N HIS A 598 10.20 -27.60 -63.75
CA HIS A 598 11.57 -27.13 -63.49
C HIS A 598 12.62 -28.21 -63.74
N LYS A 599 12.84 -28.52 -65.02
CA LYS A 599 13.87 -29.46 -65.44
C LYS A 599 15.24 -29.03 -64.92
N ASN A 600 16.02 -30.01 -64.47
CA ASN A 600 17.34 -29.81 -63.86
C ASN A 600 17.36 -28.85 -62.67
N ARG A 601 16.22 -28.66 -61.96
CA ARG A 601 16.10 -27.78 -60.79
C ARG A 601 16.43 -26.32 -61.11
N VAL A 602 16.11 -25.87 -62.33
CA VAL A 602 16.18 -24.47 -62.76
C VAL A 602 14.82 -23.82 -62.52
N PHE A 603 14.76 -22.92 -61.52
CA PHE A 603 13.50 -22.34 -61.04
C PHE A 603 13.17 -20.95 -61.62
N GLY A 604 14.05 -20.37 -62.43
CA GLY A 604 13.85 -19.05 -63.06
C GLY A 604 13.74 -19.11 -64.58
N GLY A 605 12.93 -18.23 -65.17
CA GLY A 605 12.89 -17.97 -66.62
C GLY A 605 12.16 -19.01 -67.47
N MET A 606 11.29 -19.82 -66.88
CA MET A 606 10.43 -20.75 -67.64
C MET A 606 9.40 -19.97 -68.46
N PRO A 607 9.22 -20.29 -69.76
CA PRO A 607 8.14 -19.72 -70.56
C PRO A 607 6.77 -20.10 -69.99
N THR A 608 5.83 -19.16 -70.05
CA THR A 608 4.48 -19.32 -69.48
C THR A 608 3.42 -19.62 -70.54
N GLU A 609 3.78 -19.54 -71.82
CA GLU A 609 2.87 -19.78 -72.92
C GLU A 609 2.60 -21.28 -73.07
N CYS A 610 1.32 -21.63 -73.18
CA CYS A 610 0.85 -23.01 -73.20
C CYS A 610 1.59 -23.89 -74.23
N VAL A 611 1.89 -23.31 -75.40
CA VAL A 611 2.57 -24.00 -76.50
C VAL A 611 3.98 -24.48 -76.13
N PHE A 612 4.72 -23.81 -75.24
CA PHE A 612 6.08 -24.26 -74.89
C PHE A 612 6.10 -25.63 -74.21
N CYS A 613 5.07 -25.94 -73.42
CA CYS A 613 4.94 -27.23 -72.75
C CYS A 613 4.10 -28.23 -73.55
N HIS A 614 3.10 -27.74 -74.28
CA HIS A 614 2.12 -28.57 -74.99
C HIS A 614 2.30 -28.59 -76.52
N PHE A 615 3.46 -28.15 -77.06
CA PHE A 615 3.72 -28.13 -78.50
C PHE A 615 3.48 -29.51 -79.14
N LYS A 616 3.93 -30.57 -78.47
CA LYS A 616 3.78 -31.94 -78.96
C LYS A 616 2.30 -32.35 -79.06
N ASP A 617 1.47 -31.94 -78.09
CA ASP A 617 0.03 -32.21 -78.10
C ASP A 617 -0.68 -31.39 -79.18
N PHE A 618 -0.24 -30.13 -79.36
CA PHE A 618 -0.73 -29.22 -80.40
C PHE A 618 -0.42 -29.72 -81.81
N ASP A 619 0.80 -30.20 -82.06
CA ASP A 619 1.22 -30.74 -83.37
C ASP A 619 0.54 -32.10 -83.67
N ALA A 620 0.29 -32.93 -82.65
CA ALA A 620 -0.33 -34.25 -82.79
C ALA A 620 -1.84 -34.21 -83.11
N THR A 621 -2.48 -33.05 -83.14
CA THR A 621 -3.94 -32.89 -83.27
C THR A 621 -4.35 -32.25 -84.60
N ALA A 622 -3.65 -32.62 -85.68
CA ALA A 622 -4.10 -32.33 -87.04
C ALA A 622 -5.33 -33.19 -87.42
N PRO A 623 -6.32 -32.64 -88.17
CA PRO A 623 -6.33 -31.33 -88.83
C PRO A 623 -6.82 -30.17 -87.94
N GLN A 624 -7.24 -30.41 -86.70
CA GLN A 624 -7.91 -29.41 -85.85
C GLN A 624 -7.03 -28.18 -85.56
N HIS A 625 -5.71 -28.35 -85.46
CA HIS A 625 -4.77 -27.25 -85.21
C HIS A 625 -3.92 -26.81 -86.40
N ILE A 626 -4.20 -27.31 -87.62
CA ILE A 626 -3.35 -27.07 -88.81
C ILE A 626 -3.22 -25.59 -89.21
N ASN A 627 -4.16 -24.74 -88.78
CA ASN A 627 -4.15 -23.27 -88.95
C ASN A 627 -4.50 -22.52 -87.66
N ALA A 628 -4.40 -23.18 -86.50
CA ALA A 628 -4.75 -22.56 -85.23
C ALA A 628 -3.61 -21.66 -84.71
N PRO A 629 -3.92 -20.52 -84.06
CA PRO A 629 -2.89 -19.70 -83.44
C PRO A 629 -2.29 -20.41 -82.22
N THR A 630 -1.03 -20.09 -81.90
CA THR A 630 -0.33 -20.60 -80.71
C THR A 630 -0.78 -19.90 -79.41
N THR A 631 -1.71 -18.95 -79.50
CA THR A 631 -2.41 -18.34 -78.36
C THR A 631 -3.58 -19.24 -77.95
N CYS A 632 -3.28 -20.27 -77.15
CA CYS A 632 -4.23 -21.32 -76.80
C CYS A 632 -5.43 -20.77 -75.99
N GLU A 633 -5.23 -19.69 -75.24
CA GLU A 633 -6.15 -19.15 -74.22
C GLU A 633 -7.47 -18.62 -74.81
N SER A 634 -7.55 -18.40 -76.13
CA SER A 634 -8.81 -18.05 -76.80
C SER A 634 -9.80 -19.22 -76.79
N CYS A 635 -9.29 -20.45 -76.89
CA CYS A 635 -10.08 -21.67 -77.06
C CYS A 635 -9.92 -22.66 -75.89
N HIS A 636 -8.79 -22.66 -75.21
CA HIS A 636 -8.45 -23.58 -74.12
C HIS A 636 -8.24 -22.82 -72.80
N PHE A 637 -8.49 -23.49 -71.69
CA PHE A 637 -8.12 -23.05 -70.35
C PHE A 637 -7.74 -24.29 -69.52
N THR A 638 -7.11 -24.11 -68.37
CA THR A 638 -6.51 -25.21 -67.60
C THR A 638 -7.50 -26.25 -67.06
N PHE A 639 -8.80 -26.00 -67.17
CA PHE A 639 -9.87 -26.92 -66.74
C PHE A 639 -10.73 -27.45 -67.91
N GLY A 640 -10.42 -27.11 -69.16
CA GLY A 640 -11.21 -27.54 -70.31
C GLY A 640 -11.04 -26.66 -71.55
N PHE A 641 -12.02 -26.73 -72.45
CA PHE A 641 -12.04 -25.92 -73.68
C PHE A 641 -13.32 -25.08 -73.72
N ARG A 642 -13.25 -23.92 -74.37
CA ARG A 642 -14.41 -23.07 -74.66
C ARG A 642 -15.05 -23.57 -75.95
N PRO A 643 -16.35 -23.93 -75.96
CA PRO A 643 -17.05 -24.24 -77.19
C PRO A 643 -17.09 -22.99 -78.08
N THR A 644 -16.51 -23.06 -79.27
CA THR A 644 -16.70 -22.05 -80.31
C THR A 644 -18.10 -22.22 -80.91
N LYS A 645 -18.79 -21.10 -81.18
CA LYS A 645 -20.01 -21.11 -82.00
C LYS A 645 -19.67 -21.36 -83.47
#